data_AF-A0A653UAQ9-F1
#
_entry.id   AF-A0A653UAQ9-F1
#
_cell.length_a   1.000
_cell.length_b   1.000
_cell.length_c   1.000
_cell.angle_alpha   90.00
_cell.angle_beta   90.00
_cell.angle_gamma   90.00
#
_symmetry.space_group_name_H-M   'P 1'
#
loop_
_entity.id
_entity.type
_entity.pdbx_description
1 polymer ?
#
loop_
_entity_poly.entity_id
_entity_poly.type
_entity_poly.pdbx_seq_one_letter_code
_entity_poly.pdbx_strand_id
1 'polypeptide(L)'
;MRDHDHDHQGKTLGTGPDAEHDHGHDHGLDQGHGHGHGHPMCGGLDHHTGDYTPQQRADLDLVLGLNDRLATAVDQGRDLTDVLDFLDPDPLRYMWVDEGKGRVADTVTAADRVLAHVPALDGHGRVTAVPVPGSTQASRPALARGGPGGTVVVTAWIEWVPGEGEVVRALLGGASAEPEDQEPDTLTPVVADVVRPRAAVTADGTPWVVWGSRPIGPTEPGGGALVLASAHVDGSWTAPEVVSLGDAPAFNAELAAHEDGSLELVWQGRVEGRFGVHARRFADGGWGPATLVTEGVEANVWDPTVTALPGGAAAYAWSEYRDATYRVVVRRRDADGVLADPVEVTAGRDYALHPSLAATTDGQLWCAFDVITVVGHGGSGPTRLQPASALTGHPDAGGGSGAGEAGEAVPPELLPEVSASLRVVAVEQDGVRTPPGELAPRLDVVPSAMPQLVATDDGGLVVAYRVHRRLPLMTYYWEVAVQALGADGWEPPTTLRGSDGTLEEAGLAAEAGGVRVAVQTDARLARALQWTEGFGGRECPTLLEHHGSVVWHGIHGLGTVAVAHVPSVGPVPTATALAATAPLAGTLLSDDRREARRWAEARTAGPGATVPERYVAEVGDHRWTLYWGDLHRHSLVSRCTAGDEPSLEDFYRYAWDVCEYDFWAVTDHAENSSDHQWWSLQKIADLFHVPGRFVPLYGFEWTSADTGHQNVIYGDVERGAPIFSAFAEGTTTPRGLWDALAEHPAYPAVTIPHHPGAAMVHHDWGFHDERYGRLVEVFQACRGSYESDRAFRQYADGTRQGTFVVDGLKAGHKVGMIASSDHGHGASYVGAFAETLDRGDVFDALQSRRTFAATTRGVVVDLRAGEHGEVFMGQEAPTGTRRRLTVHAEGYADLARVDLLRDGEVVHELVPDLHAALDLPTGWRRVPLRVEWGEAESTTRWDGSLQVLGGRVLRTDFWSPEVTAVDDRGLAWEATTHSFGEPYGAQRGGVEVTLLGPDDAEVRVCFGDAEAGTVRLGDLADTLAAGRDHALLAPLGHARLQHAYGGLTSLGSTATDLVWDDDAPDDGAEHFYYARVVQVDGEAAWSSPIWV
;
A
#
# COMPACT_ATOMS: atom_id res chain seq x y z
N MET A 1 -38.06 -26.79 -28.55
CA MET A 1 -39.16 -27.31 -29.39
C MET A 1 -39.94 -28.29 -28.55
N ARG A 2 -41.22 -28.00 -28.24
CA ARG A 2 -42.06 -28.70 -27.23
C ARG A 2 -41.56 -28.53 -25.79
N ASP A 3 -42.38 -28.57 -24.77
CA ASP A 3 -43.77 -28.15 -24.49
C ASP A 3 -44.05 -28.64 -23.05
N HIS A 4 -44.97 -27.96 -22.38
CA HIS A 4 -45.53 -28.20 -21.04
C HIS A 4 -45.79 -29.67 -20.62
N ASP A 5 -45.85 -29.92 -19.31
CA ASP A 5 -47.17 -30.18 -18.69
C ASP A 5 -47.27 -29.84 -17.18
N HIS A 6 -48.51 -29.64 -16.71
CA HIS A 6 -48.90 -29.32 -15.33
C HIS A 6 -49.29 -30.56 -14.49
N ASP A 7 -49.33 -30.44 -13.15
CA ASP A 7 -50.48 -30.75 -12.24
C ASP A 7 -50.04 -31.13 -10.79
N HIS A 8 -50.84 -31.04 -9.71
CA HIS A 8 -51.94 -30.14 -9.30
C HIS A 8 -52.40 -30.47 -7.83
N GLN A 9 -53.29 -29.63 -7.28
CA GLN A 9 -54.21 -29.86 -6.12
C GLN A 9 -53.73 -29.75 -4.66
N GLY A 10 -54.51 -28.97 -3.88
CA GLY A 10 -54.50 -28.89 -2.41
C GLY A 10 -55.90 -29.11 -1.81
N LYS A 11 -56.15 -28.69 -0.55
CA LYS A 11 -57.47 -28.79 0.13
C LYS A 11 -57.69 -27.76 1.27
N THR A 12 -58.69 -26.89 1.07
CA THR A 12 -59.84 -26.53 1.96
C THR A 12 -59.64 -26.41 3.48
N LEU A 13 -59.92 -25.27 4.18
CA LEU A 13 -61.11 -24.39 4.33
C LEU A 13 -61.95 -24.67 5.62
N GLY A 14 -62.34 -23.59 6.33
CA GLY A 14 -63.30 -23.56 7.46
C GLY A 14 -63.69 -22.12 7.85
N THR A 15 -64.94 -21.87 8.28
CA THR A 15 -65.58 -20.52 8.21
C THR A 15 -66.36 -20.06 9.47
N GLY A 16 -66.12 -18.79 9.89
CA GLY A 16 -67.12 -17.78 10.36
C GLY A 16 -67.61 -17.81 11.83
N PRO A 17 -68.42 -16.81 12.29
CA PRO A 17 -68.63 -15.43 11.78
C PRO A 17 -68.86 -14.29 12.84
N ASP A 18 -68.92 -13.04 12.36
CA ASP A 18 -69.67 -11.81 12.79
C ASP A 18 -69.66 -11.18 14.21
N ALA A 19 -69.33 -9.87 14.27
CA ALA A 19 -70.10 -8.73 14.87
C ALA A 19 -69.20 -7.47 14.99
N GLU A 20 -69.23 -6.46 14.11
CA GLU A 20 -70.19 -5.35 13.90
C GLU A 20 -69.95 -4.04 14.70
N HIS A 21 -70.13 -2.92 13.97
CA HIS A 21 -70.18 -1.48 14.33
C HIS A 21 -68.90 -0.66 14.62
N ASP A 22 -68.82 0.64 14.24
CA ASP A 22 -69.12 1.36 12.98
C ASP A 22 -68.60 2.82 13.09
N HIS A 23 -68.46 3.49 11.93
CA HIS A 23 -68.38 4.95 11.67
C HIS A 23 -67.07 5.70 12.04
N GLY A 24 -66.37 6.34 11.08
CA GLY A 24 -66.46 6.27 9.61
C GLY A 24 -65.92 7.49 8.83
N HIS A 25 -65.75 7.30 7.51
CA HIS A 25 -65.84 8.27 6.39
C HIS A 25 -64.83 9.46 6.33
N ASP A 26 -64.41 10.03 5.17
CA ASP A 26 -64.47 9.74 3.71
C ASP A 26 -63.50 10.73 2.98
N HIS A 27 -63.04 10.67 1.72
CA HIS A 27 -63.11 9.77 0.55
C HIS A 27 -61.64 9.39 0.13
N GLY A 28 -61.24 8.75 -0.98
CA GLY A 28 -61.88 8.23 -2.20
C GLY A 28 -61.62 9.07 -3.47
N LEU A 29 -60.72 8.61 -4.38
CA LEU A 29 -60.84 8.59 -5.87
C LEU A 29 -59.53 8.25 -6.62
N ASP A 30 -59.43 6.96 -6.99
CA ASP A 30 -59.06 6.33 -8.28
C ASP A 30 -58.22 7.01 -9.41
N GLN A 31 -57.43 6.16 -10.09
CA GLN A 31 -56.78 6.22 -11.43
C GLN A 31 -55.59 7.18 -11.75
N GLY A 32 -54.37 6.64 -11.69
CA GLY A 32 -53.76 6.02 -12.88
C GLY A 32 -52.94 6.88 -13.86
N HIS A 33 -51.63 7.01 -13.59
CA HIS A 33 -50.52 7.16 -14.56
C HIS A 33 -49.31 6.45 -13.91
N GLY A 34 -48.36 5.78 -14.56
CA GLY A 34 -47.83 5.83 -15.91
C GLY A 34 -46.31 5.65 -15.75
N HIS A 35 -45.74 4.50 -16.12
CA HIS A 35 -44.32 4.20 -15.88
C HIS A 35 -43.39 5.14 -16.66
N GLY A 36 -42.33 5.64 -16.01
CA GLY A 36 -41.25 6.38 -16.66
C GLY A 36 -40.44 7.24 -15.69
N HIS A 37 -39.16 7.40 -16.01
CA HIS A 37 -38.12 8.20 -15.33
C HIS A 37 -37.45 7.57 -14.11
N GLY A 38 -36.11 7.62 -14.12
CA GLY A 38 -35.23 6.90 -13.20
C GLY A 38 -35.11 7.55 -11.82
N HIS A 39 -34.74 6.74 -10.84
CA HIS A 39 -34.39 7.21 -9.50
C HIS A 39 -33.07 8.00 -9.54
N PRO A 40 -32.99 9.20 -8.92
CA PRO A 40 -31.71 9.79 -8.57
C PRO A 40 -31.10 9.01 -7.40
N MET A 41 -29.93 8.42 -7.61
CA MET A 41 -29.16 7.76 -6.55
C MET A 41 -28.78 8.79 -5.46
N CYS A 42 -28.98 8.42 -4.19
CA CYS A 42 -28.56 9.13 -2.97
C CYS A 42 -28.98 10.60 -2.76
N GLY A 43 -29.91 11.16 -3.54
CA GLY A 43 -30.48 12.48 -3.27
C GLY A 43 -31.67 12.46 -2.29
N GLY A 44 -31.46 12.26 -0.97
CA GLY A 44 -32.59 12.34 -0.03
C GLY A 44 -32.46 11.96 1.45
N LEU A 45 -31.27 11.68 2.00
CA LEU A 45 -31.11 11.39 3.43
C LEU A 45 -30.57 12.60 4.20
N ASP A 46 -31.27 13.00 5.27
CA ASP A 46 -30.83 14.04 6.20
C ASP A 46 -29.90 13.41 7.25
N HIS A 47 -28.62 13.28 6.90
CA HIS A 47 -27.59 12.68 7.74
C HIS A 47 -27.30 13.47 9.03
N HIS A 48 -27.77 14.73 9.13
CA HIS A 48 -27.72 15.46 10.40
C HIS A 48 -28.64 14.84 11.47
N THR A 49 -29.55 13.92 11.13
CA THR A 49 -30.50 13.33 12.10
C THR A 49 -29.90 12.28 13.05
N GLY A 50 -28.63 11.91 12.92
CA GLY A 50 -27.92 11.03 13.86
C GLY A 50 -27.78 11.60 15.29
N ASP A 51 -27.39 10.73 16.23
CA ASP A 51 -27.37 10.97 17.69
C ASP A 51 -26.33 12.00 18.21
N TYR A 52 -25.89 12.96 17.38
CA TYR A 52 -24.96 14.02 17.76
C TYR A 52 -25.44 14.84 18.96
N THR A 53 -24.54 15.06 19.92
CA THR A 53 -24.79 16.08 20.96
C THR A 53 -24.83 17.48 20.32
N PRO A 54 -25.46 18.47 20.97
CA PRO A 54 -25.52 19.84 20.42
C PRO A 54 -24.16 20.48 20.16
N GLN A 55 -23.11 20.10 20.90
CA GLN A 55 -21.76 20.60 20.70
C GLN A 55 -21.13 20.00 19.44
N GLN A 56 -21.12 18.67 19.33
CA GLN A 56 -20.55 17.95 18.18
C GLN A 56 -21.20 18.36 16.86
N ARG A 57 -22.52 18.61 16.88
CA ARG A 57 -23.24 19.15 15.73
C ARG A 57 -22.73 20.52 15.31
N ALA A 58 -22.45 21.41 16.28
CA ALA A 58 -21.88 22.73 16.00
C ALA A 58 -20.42 22.64 15.53
N ASP A 59 -19.63 21.71 16.05
CA ASP A 59 -18.25 21.49 15.59
C ASP A 59 -18.20 20.87 14.19
N LEU A 60 -19.11 19.94 13.87
CA LEU A 60 -19.34 19.44 12.51
C LEU A 60 -19.72 20.57 11.55
N ASP A 61 -20.68 21.43 11.92
CA ASP A 61 -21.08 22.59 11.12
C ASP A 61 -19.90 23.57 10.88
N LEU A 62 -18.99 23.72 11.85
CA LEU A 62 -17.77 24.53 11.70
C LEU A 62 -16.79 23.92 10.70
N VAL A 63 -16.57 22.60 10.74
CA VAL A 63 -15.64 21.91 9.83
C VAL A 63 -16.20 21.82 8.42
N LEU A 64 -17.48 21.46 8.24
CA LEU A 64 -18.13 21.48 6.92
C LEU A 64 -18.08 22.90 6.32
N GLY A 65 -18.34 23.92 7.13
CA GLY A 65 -18.20 25.31 6.71
C GLY A 65 -16.76 25.68 6.29
N LEU A 66 -15.73 25.15 6.96
CA LEU A 66 -14.33 25.34 6.55
C LEU A 66 -14.07 24.62 5.22
N ASN A 67 -14.52 23.38 5.06
CA ASN A 67 -14.38 22.61 3.82
C ASN A 67 -15.06 23.33 2.63
N ASP A 68 -16.24 23.91 2.83
CA ASP A 68 -16.92 24.79 1.85
C ASP A 68 -16.05 26.00 1.44
N ARG A 69 -15.40 26.65 2.42
CA ARG A 69 -14.52 27.81 2.17
C ARG A 69 -13.23 27.41 1.46
N LEU A 70 -12.65 26.26 1.79
CA LEU A 70 -11.48 25.70 1.13
C LEU A 70 -11.80 25.29 -0.32
N ALA A 71 -12.90 24.57 -0.54
CA ALA A 71 -13.39 24.23 -1.89
C ALA A 71 -13.66 25.50 -2.71
N THR A 72 -14.29 26.52 -2.12
CA THR A 72 -14.49 27.84 -2.74
C THR A 72 -13.16 28.53 -3.09
N ALA A 73 -12.10 28.34 -2.28
CA ALA A 73 -10.78 28.91 -2.54
C ALA A 73 -10.03 28.18 -3.66
N VAL A 74 -10.06 26.84 -3.70
CA VAL A 74 -9.60 26.03 -4.87
C VAL A 74 -10.30 26.51 -6.14
N ASP A 75 -11.61 26.73 -6.04
CA ASP A 75 -12.45 27.21 -7.13
C ASP A 75 -12.13 28.63 -7.62
N GLN A 76 -11.56 29.46 -6.75
CA GLN A 76 -11.05 30.80 -7.06
C GLN A 76 -9.58 30.81 -7.54
N GLY A 77 -8.93 29.64 -7.65
CA GLY A 77 -7.51 29.55 -8.00
C GLY A 77 -6.60 30.12 -6.91
N ARG A 78 -6.90 29.82 -5.64
CA ARG A 78 -6.05 30.20 -4.49
C ARG A 78 -4.97 29.16 -4.23
N ASP A 79 -3.82 29.65 -3.78
CA ASP A 79 -2.75 28.83 -3.24
C ASP A 79 -3.14 28.38 -1.83
N LEU A 80 -3.25 27.07 -1.58
CA LEU A 80 -3.63 26.56 -0.27
C LEU A 80 -2.46 25.94 0.50
N THR A 81 -1.23 25.96 -0.02
CA THR A 81 -0.06 25.31 0.62
C THR A 81 0.05 25.70 2.10
N ASP A 82 0.13 26.99 2.41
CA ASP A 82 0.28 27.50 3.78
C ASP A 82 -0.88 27.09 4.72
N VAL A 83 -2.07 26.79 4.18
CA VAL A 83 -3.24 26.31 4.96
C VAL A 83 -3.18 24.81 5.18
N LEU A 84 -2.70 24.05 4.19
CA LEU A 84 -2.47 22.62 4.31
C LEU A 84 -1.30 22.35 5.27
N ASP A 85 -0.17 23.06 5.13
CA ASP A 85 0.97 23.01 6.05
C ASP A 85 0.58 23.35 7.49
N PHE A 86 -0.37 24.30 7.70
CA PHE A 86 -0.90 24.61 9.03
C PHE A 86 -1.78 23.49 9.60
N LEU A 87 -2.44 22.73 8.73
CA LEU A 87 -3.30 21.62 9.10
C LEU A 87 -2.55 20.29 9.16
N ASP A 88 -1.31 20.16 8.69
CA ASP A 88 -0.61 18.87 8.62
C ASP A 88 0.22 18.58 9.90
N PRO A 89 0.09 17.40 10.54
CA PRO A 89 -0.91 16.35 10.29
C PRO A 89 -2.32 16.74 10.75
N ASP A 90 -3.35 16.45 9.92
CA ASP A 90 -4.74 16.86 10.20
C ASP A 90 -5.17 16.39 11.59
N PRO A 91 -5.47 17.30 12.55
CA PRO A 91 -5.87 16.91 13.90
C PRO A 91 -7.25 16.26 13.94
N LEU A 92 -7.96 16.25 12.80
CA LEU A 92 -9.21 15.55 12.57
C LEU A 92 -9.03 14.31 11.66
N ARG A 93 -7.78 13.93 11.33
CA ARG A 93 -7.43 12.78 10.48
C ARG A 93 -7.77 11.43 11.12
N TYR A 94 -7.91 11.33 12.44
CA TYR A 94 -8.26 10.05 13.06
C TYR A 94 -9.55 10.19 13.86
N MET A 95 -10.57 9.48 13.38
CA MET A 95 -11.93 9.42 13.94
C MET A 95 -11.99 9.08 15.44
N TRP A 96 -10.97 8.38 15.94
CA TRP A 96 -10.86 7.90 17.32
C TRP A 96 -10.18 8.90 18.27
N VAL A 97 -9.60 9.98 17.74
CA VAL A 97 -9.01 11.05 18.56
C VAL A 97 -10.13 12.00 18.99
N ASP A 98 -10.27 12.18 20.30
CA ASP A 98 -11.16 13.18 20.92
C ASP A 98 -11.09 14.50 20.16
N GLU A 99 -12.25 15.07 19.81
CA GLU A 99 -12.48 16.02 18.69
C GLU A 99 -11.55 17.25 18.75
N GLY A 100 -10.34 17.12 18.20
CA GLY A 100 -9.25 18.08 18.42
C GLY A 100 -8.98 18.39 19.91
N LYS A 101 -9.26 17.45 20.83
CA LYS A 101 -9.25 17.62 22.30
C LYS A 101 -10.13 18.80 22.76
N GLY A 102 -11.29 18.97 22.10
CA GLY A 102 -12.22 20.09 22.31
C GLY A 102 -11.79 21.42 21.67
N ARG A 103 -10.78 21.41 20.79
CA ARG A 103 -10.21 22.63 20.16
C ARG A 103 -10.66 22.85 18.71
N VAL A 104 -11.63 22.08 18.18
CA VAL A 104 -12.11 22.21 16.78
C VAL A 104 -12.37 23.67 16.40
N ALA A 105 -13.12 24.41 17.22
CA ALA A 105 -13.43 25.82 16.97
C ALA A 105 -12.19 26.73 16.92
N ASP A 106 -11.16 26.48 17.75
CA ASP A 106 -9.91 27.24 17.73
C ASP A 106 -9.08 26.91 16.48
N THR A 107 -8.99 25.62 16.12
CA THR A 107 -8.29 25.14 14.91
C THR A 107 -8.93 25.69 13.64
N VAL A 108 -10.26 25.59 13.50
CA VAL A 108 -11.01 26.17 12.37
C VAL A 108 -10.82 27.69 12.31
N THR A 109 -10.92 28.37 13.46
CA THR A 109 -10.69 29.84 13.52
C THR A 109 -9.26 30.23 13.15
N ALA A 110 -8.27 29.39 13.44
CA ALA A 110 -6.88 29.62 13.05
C ALA A 110 -6.68 29.37 11.55
N ALA A 111 -7.17 28.25 11.01
CA ALA A 111 -7.15 27.94 9.58
C ALA A 111 -7.83 29.04 8.74
N ASP A 112 -8.98 29.56 9.18
CA ASP A 112 -9.66 30.70 8.54
C ASP A 112 -8.80 31.96 8.48
N ARG A 113 -7.93 32.20 9.47
CA ARG A 113 -7.01 33.35 9.45
C ARG A 113 -5.89 33.16 8.43
N VAL A 114 -5.39 31.93 8.24
CA VAL A 114 -4.43 31.62 7.18
C VAL A 114 -5.10 31.77 5.81
N LEU A 115 -6.27 31.14 5.64
CA LEU A 115 -7.10 31.19 4.43
C LEU A 115 -7.50 32.62 4.03
N ALA A 116 -7.71 33.53 4.99
CA ALA A 116 -8.00 34.93 4.69
C ALA A 116 -6.85 35.70 3.99
N HIS A 117 -5.62 35.18 4.03
CA HIS A 117 -4.41 35.84 3.51
C HIS A 117 -3.77 35.13 2.32
N VAL A 118 -4.29 33.98 1.88
CA VAL A 118 -3.67 33.22 0.79
C VAL A 118 -3.68 33.99 -0.54
N PRO A 119 -2.58 33.94 -1.32
CA PRO A 119 -2.51 34.58 -2.62
C PRO A 119 -3.40 33.86 -3.65
N ALA A 120 -3.66 34.53 -4.78
CA ALA A 120 -4.12 33.85 -5.97
C ALA A 120 -2.90 33.22 -6.68
N LEU A 121 -3.09 32.05 -7.28
CA LEU A 121 -2.12 31.44 -8.19
C LEU A 121 -2.13 32.27 -9.48
N ASP A 122 -1.01 32.92 -9.79
CA ASP A 122 -0.95 33.88 -10.91
C ASP A 122 -1.15 33.17 -12.26
N GLY A 123 -2.03 33.72 -13.09
CA GLY A 123 -2.45 33.12 -14.37
C GLY A 123 -3.23 31.80 -14.30
N HIS A 124 -3.52 31.24 -13.11
CA HIS A 124 -4.15 29.92 -12.96
C HIS A 124 -5.54 29.82 -13.62
N GLY A 125 -5.73 28.82 -14.48
CA GLY A 125 -6.98 28.56 -15.18
C GLY A 125 -7.94 27.64 -14.41
N ARG A 126 -9.25 27.89 -14.54
CA ARG A 126 -10.30 26.93 -14.10
C ARG A 126 -11.23 26.65 -15.26
N VAL A 127 -11.33 25.39 -15.65
CA VAL A 127 -12.27 24.90 -16.68
C VAL A 127 -13.20 23.88 -16.02
N THR A 128 -14.45 23.79 -16.48
CA THR A 128 -15.40 22.79 -16.01
C THR A 128 -15.46 21.64 -17.00
N ALA A 129 -15.22 20.41 -16.52
CA ALA A 129 -15.46 19.21 -17.30
C ALA A 129 -16.97 18.94 -17.38
N VAL A 130 -17.45 18.53 -18.55
CA VAL A 130 -18.85 18.25 -18.84
C VAL A 130 -19.05 16.73 -18.92
N PRO A 131 -20.00 16.15 -18.17
CA PRO A 131 -20.27 14.70 -18.22
C PRO A 131 -20.55 14.18 -19.63
N VAL A 132 -20.02 13.00 -19.94
CA VAL A 132 -20.27 12.24 -21.16
C VAL A 132 -21.57 11.45 -20.97
N PRO A 133 -22.59 11.63 -21.84
CA PRO A 133 -23.85 10.89 -21.72
C PRO A 133 -23.66 9.38 -21.72
N GLY A 134 -24.51 8.68 -20.96
CA GLY A 134 -24.46 7.24 -20.82
C GLY A 134 -23.33 6.69 -19.94
N SER A 135 -22.30 7.49 -19.60
CA SER A 135 -21.20 7.02 -18.73
C SER A 135 -21.62 7.02 -17.25
N THR A 136 -22.18 5.91 -16.79
CA THR A 136 -22.60 5.73 -15.39
C THR A 136 -21.91 4.51 -14.80
N GLN A 137 -21.35 4.63 -13.59
CA GLN A 137 -20.45 3.61 -13.01
C GLN A 137 -19.16 3.43 -13.82
N ALA A 138 -18.63 4.53 -14.35
CA ALA A 138 -17.52 4.57 -15.29
C ALA A 138 -16.18 4.93 -14.64
N SER A 139 -15.08 4.36 -15.16
CA SER A 139 -13.69 4.61 -14.75
C SER A 139 -12.71 4.45 -15.91
N ARG A 140 -11.44 4.85 -15.70
CA ARG A 140 -10.32 4.73 -16.66
C ARG A 140 -10.67 5.20 -18.08
N PRO A 141 -10.99 6.50 -18.28
CA PRO A 141 -11.36 7.02 -19.58
C PRO A 141 -10.17 7.09 -20.54
N ALA A 142 -10.41 6.67 -21.78
CA ALA A 142 -9.51 6.85 -22.92
C ALA A 142 -10.14 7.79 -23.95
N LEU A 143 -9.30 8.54 -24.66
CA LEU A 143 -9.74 9.55 -25.61
C LEU A 143 -8.79 9.58 -26.81
N ALA A 144 -9.35 9.66 -28.03
CA ALA A 144 -8.58 9.93 -29.23
C ALA A 144 -9.36 10.75 -30.25
N ARG A 145 -8.63 11.48 -31.09
CA ARG A 145 -9.15 12.27 -32.22
C ARG A 145 -8.29 12.02 -33.46
N GLY A 146 -8.91 12.00 -34.64
CA GLY A 146 -8.17 11.89 -35.90
C GLY A 146 -9.06 11.86 -37.14
N GLY A 147 -8.54 11.23 -38.20
CA GLY A 147 -9.14 11.23 -39.53
C GLY A 147 -9.07 12.59 -40.25
N PRO A 148 -9.65 12.68 -41.46
CA PRO A 148 -9.62 13.89 -42.28
C PRO A 148 -10.18 15.12 -41.54
N GLY A 149 -9.30 16.10 -41.28
CA GLY A 149 -9.65 17.32 -40.54
C GLY A 149 -9.85 17.14 -39.03
N GLY A 150 -9.48 15.98 -38.47
CA GLY A 150 -9.72 15.66 -37.06
C GLY A 150 -11.21 15.66 -36.71
N THR A 151 -12.03 15.08 -37.60
CA THR A 151 -13.49 15.12 -37.52
C THR A 151 -14.10 14.01 -36.66
N VAL A 152 -13.31 12.96 -36.40
CA VAL A 152 -13.70 11.77 -35.62
C VAL A 152 -13.08 11.86 -34.24
N VAL A 153 -13.90 11.71 -33.19
CA VAL A 153 -13.48 11.59 -31.79
C VAL A 153 -14.05 10.30 -31.22
N VAL A 154 -13.23 9.55 -30.49
CA VAL A 154 -13.66 8.38 -29.72
C VAL A 154 -13.32 8.61 -28.25
N THR A 155 -14.33 8.46 -27.39
CA THR A 155 -14.16 8.37 -25.93
C THR A 155 -14.53 6.95 -25.52
N ALA A 156 -13.65 6.25 -24.81
CA ALA A 156 -13.92 4.89 -24.30
C ALA A 156 -13.71 4.85 -22.78
N TRP A 157 -14.35 3.91 -22.09
CA TRP A 157 -14.22 3.74 -20.63
C TRP A 157 -14.52 2.31 -20.20
N ILE A 158 -14.10 1.98 -18.98
CA ILE A 158 -14.57 0.79 -18.26
C ILE A 158 -15.88 1.16 -17.57
N GLU A 159 -16.89 0.31 -17.68
CA GLU A 159 -18.15 0.45 -16.96
C GLU A 159 -18.41 -0.79 -16.09
N TRP A 160 -18.71 -0.57 -14.81
CA TRP A 160 -19.04 -1.62 -13.86
C TRP A 160 -20.49 -2.11 -14.07
N VAL A 161 -20.68 -3.42 -14.07
CA VAL A 161 -21.97 -4.09 -14.12
C VAL A 161 -22.18 -4.83 -12.78
N PRO A 162 -23.00 -4.29 -11.86
CA PRO A 162 -23.15 -4.82 -10.50
C PRO A 162 -23.43 -6.32 -10.44
N GLY A 163 -22.55 -7.05 -9.76
CA GLY A 163 -22.65 -8.50 -9.56
C GLY A 163 -22.27 -9.36 -10.77
N GLU A 164 -21.89 -8.76 -11.90
CA GLU A 164 -21.55 -9.50 -13.14
C GLU A 164 -20.08 -9.32 -13.58
N GLY A 165 -19.52 -8.11 -13.48
CA GLY A 165 -18.17 -7.81 -13.96
C GLY A 165 -18.08 -6.44 -14.63
N GLU A 166 -17.13 -6.27 -15.55
CA GLU A 166 -16.91 -5.01 -16.27
C GLU A 166 -17.16 -5.15 -17.77
N VAL A 167 -17.44 -4.03 -18.43
CA VAL A 167 -17.53 -3.92 -19.89
C VAL A 167 -16.76 -2.71 -20.41
N VAL A 168 -16.28 -2.78 -21.65
CA VAL A 168 -15.74 -1.60 -22.35
C VAL A 168 -16.88 -0.92 -23.11
N ARG A 169 -17.08 0.37 -22.82
CA ARG A 169 -17.97 1.24 -23.58
C ARG A 169 -17.18 2.15 -24.51
N ALA A 170 -17.76 2.55 -25.62
CA ALA A 170 -17.19 3.57 -26.51
C ALA A 170 -18.27 4.48 -27.11
N LEU A 171 -18.00 5.78 -27.17
CA LEU A 171 -18.84 6.79 -27.78
C LEU A 171 -18.09 7.47 -28.94
N LEU A 172 -18.73 7.50 -30.11
CA LEU A 172 -18.17 8.09 -31.33
C LEU A 172 -18.79 9.48 -31.60
N GLY A 173 -18.03 10.52 -31.30
CA GLY A 173 -18.40 11.92 -31.50
C GLY A 173 -17.92 12.49 -32.83
N GLY A 174 -18.71 13.42 -33.39
CA GLY A 174 -18.29 14.29 -34.49
C GLY A 174 -17.89 15.68 -34.00
N ALA A 175 -17.02 16.38 -34.73
CA ALA A 175 -16.46 17.71 -34.40
C ALA A 175 -17.47 18.87 -34.14
N SER A 176 -18.77 18.64 -34.17
CA SER A 176 -19.81 19.62 -33.84
C SER A 176 -21.15 19.00 -33.40
N ALA A 177 -21.16 17.76 -32.91
CA ALA A 177 -22.38 17.11 -32.43
C ALA A 177 -22.60 17.46 -30.95
N GLU A 178 -23.76 18.05 -30.62
CA GLU A 178 -24.21 18.15 -29.23
C GLU A 178 -24.48 16.73 -28.68
N PRO A 179 -24.02 16.37 -27.46
CA PRO A 179 -24.02 14.97 -27.01
C PRO A 179 -25.39 14.31 -26.74
N GLU A 180 -26.50 15.06 -26.74
CA GLU A 180 -27.72 14.72 -25.99
C GLU A 180 -28.50 13.45 -26.43
N ASP A 181 -28.22 12.87 -27.61
CA ASP A 181 -29.02 11.78 -28.21
C ASP A 181 -28.23 10.49 -28.60
N GLN A 182 -26.93 10.37 -28.26
CA GLN A 182 -26.11 9.19 -28.63
C GLN A 182 -25.87 8.24 -27.44
N GLU A 183 -26.35 6.99 -27.54
CA GLU A 183 -26.00 5.90 -26.61
C GLU A 183 -24.61 5.33 -26.92
N PRO A 184 -23.81 4.94 -25.91
CA PRO A 184 -22.49 4.33 -26.11
C PRO A 184 -22.59 2.88 -26.60
N ASP A 185 -21.70 2.52 -27.53
CA ASP A 185 -21.50 1.14 -27.97
C ASP A 185 -20.85 0.30 -26.87
N THR A 186 -21.09 -1.01 -26.89
CA THR A 186 -20.44 -2.00 -26.01
C THR A 186 -19.46 -2.82 -26.82
N LEU A 187 -18.17 -2.80 -26.46
CA LEU A 187 -17.12 -3.47 -27.23
C LEU A 187 -16.84 -4.88 -26.75
N THR A 188 -17.07 -5.17 -25.47
CA THR A 188 -16.90 -6.51 -24.89
C THR A 188 -18.12 -7.39 -25.19
N PRO A 189 -17.94 -8.63 -25.70
CA PRO A 189 -19.05 -9.50 -26.09
C PRO A 189 -19.78 -10.14 -24.90
N VAL A 190 -19.15 -10.14 -23.72
CA VAL A 190 -19.64 -10.57 -22.41
C VAL A 190 -19.01 -9.67 -21.34
N VAL A 191 -19.51 -9.71 -20.11
CA VAL A 191 -18.80 -9.15 -18.95
C VAL A 191 -17.45 -9.84 -18.77
N ALA A 192 -16.43 -9.08 -18.40
CA ALA A 192 -15.06 -9.55 -18.20
C ALA A 192 -14.38 -8.77 -17.08
N ASP A 193 -13.21 -9.23 -16.64
CA ASP A 193 -12.27 -8.29 -16.01
C ASP A 193 -11.63 -7.46 -17.13
N VAL A 194 -11.63 -6.14 -16.99
CA VAL A 194 -11.14 -5.19 -18.00
C VAL A 194 -10.05 -4.32 -17.38
N VAL A 195 -8.98 -4.06 -18.12
CA VAL A 195 -7.81 -3.31 -17.65
C VAL A 195 -7.42 -2.27 -18.69
N ARG A 196 -7.32 -1.00 -18.24
CA ARG A 196 -6.68 0.13 -18.92
C ARG A 196 -7.00 0.20 -20.43
N PRO A 197 -8.25 0.53 -20.82
CA PRO A 197 -8.57 0.75 -22.23
C PRO A 197 -7.77 1.94 -22.77
N ARG A 198 -7.44 1.89 -24.05
CA ARG A 198 -6.79 2.95 -24.82
C ARG A 198 -7.42 3.07 -26.19
N ALA A 199 -7.33 4.26 -26.79
CA ALA A 199 -7.95 4.54 -28.08
C ALA A 199 -6.99 5.27 -29.02
N ALA A 200 -7.20 5.11 -30.32
CA ALA A 200 -6.60 5.95 -31.35
C ALA A 200 -7.55 6.11 -32.54
N VAL A 201 -7.22 7.03 -33.45
CA VAL A 201 -7.90 7.16 -34.74
C VAL A 201 -6.83 7.22 -35.82
N THR A 202 -6.89 6.31 -36.79
CA THR A 202 -5.96 6.27 -37.93
C THR A 202 -6.15 7.48 -38.85
N ALA A 203 -5.16 7.74 -39.72
CA ALA A 203 -5.20 8.86 -40.67
C ALA A 203 -6.40 8.83 -41.64
N ASP A 204 -6.96 7.65 -41.95
CA ASP A 204 -8.18 7.49 -42.76
C ASP A 204 -9.48 7.77 -42.00
N GLY A 205 -9.41 7.90 -40.66
CA GLY A 205 -10.54 8.17 -39.78
C GLY A 205 -11.12 6.94 -39.07
N THR A 206 -10.51 5.75 -39.19
CA THR A 206 -10.96 4.55 -38.47
C THR A 206 -10.65 4.68 -36.97
N PRO A 207 -11.66 4.66 -36.07
CA PRO A 207 -11.45 4.56 -34.63
C PRO A 207 -11.00 3.16 -34.23
N TRP A 208 -10.10 3.09 -33.25
CA TRP A 208 -9.63 1.86 -32.62
C TRP A 208 -9.70 1.99 -31.10
N VAL A 209 -10.06 0.91 -30.42
CA VAL A 209 -9.96 0.76 -28.97
C VAL A 209 -9.25 -0.56 -28.67
N VAL A 210 -8.30 -0.52 -27.73
CA VAL A 210 -7.56 -1.68 -27.22
C VAL A 210 -7.67 -1.73 -25.70
N TRP A 211 -7.68 -2.93 -25.12
CA TRP A 211 -7.78 -3.11 -23.67
C TRP A 211 -7.17 -4.44 -23.24
N GLY A 212 -6.69 -4.51 -22.00
CA GLY A 212 -6.44 -5.78 -21.34
C GLY A 212 -7.76 -6.40 -20.91
N SER A 213 -7.95 -7.71 -21.09
CA SER A 213 -9.12 -8.41 -20.58
C SER A 213 -8.81 -9.84 -20.17
N ARG A 214 -9.56 -10.30 -19.17
CA ARG A 214 -9.65 -11.71 -18.78
C ARG A 214 -11.14 -12.09 -18.74
N PRO A 215 -11.60 -13.03 -19.59
CA PRO A 215 -12.99 -13.45 -19.60
C PRO A 215 -13.42 -14.04 -18.25
N ILE A 216 -14.61 -13.66 -17.77
CA ILE A 216 -15.21 -14.26 -16.57
C ILE A 216 -16.01 -15.49 -17.01
N GLY A 217 -15.63 -16.67 -16.53
CA GLY A 217 -16.42 -17.89 -16.77
C GLY A 217 -15.69 -19.20 -16.50
N PRO A 218 -16.43 -20.32 -16.38
CA PRO A 218 -15.91 -21.61 -15.92
C PRO A 218 -15.05 -22.36 -16.95
N THR A 219 -14.71 -21.75 -18.09
CA THR A 219 -14.11 -22.47 -19.23
C THR A 219 -12.61 -22.70 -19.13
N GLU A 220 -11.84 -21.86 -18.43
CA GLU A 220 -10.47 -22.18 -17.96
C GLU A 220 -10.12 -21.36 -16.70
N PRO A 221 -10.26 -21.93 -15.49
CA PRO A 221 -9.59 -21.40 -14.30
C PRO A 221 -8.07 -21.37 -14.53
N GLY A 222 -7.46 -20.19 -14.43
CA GLY A 222 -6.02 -19.99 -14.65
C GLY A 222 -5.63 -19.33 -15.99
N GLY A 223 -6.58 -18.97 -16.86
CA GLY A 223 -6.29 -18.10 -18.00
C GLY A 223 -5.90 -16.68 -17.57
N GLY A 224 -4.66 -16.26 -17.82
CA GLY A 224 -4.20 -14.90 -17.53
C GLY A 224 -4.78 -13.86 -18.51
N ALA A 225 -4.65 -12.57 -18.17
CA ALA A 225 -5.14 -11.48 -19.03
C ALA A 225 -4.46 -11.46 -20.40
N LEU A 226 -5.19 -11.02 -21.43
CA LEU A 226 -4.74 -10.84 -22.80
C LEU A 226 -5.10 -9.44 -23.29
N VAL A 227 -4.38 -8.92 -24.30
CA VAL A 227 -4.74 -7.65 -24.95
C VAL A 227 -5.62 -7.91 -26.15
N LEU A 228 -6.77 -7.24 -26.21
CA LEU A 228 -7.70 -7.25 -27.34
C LEU A 228 -7.74 -5.90 -28.06
N ALA A 229 -8.14 -5.93 -29.32
CA ALA A 229 -8.41 -4.75 -30.15
C ALA A 229 -9.78 -4.86 -30.84
N SER A 230 -10.44 -3.71 -31.02
CA SER A 230 -11.60 -3.56 -31.91
C SER A 230 -11.48 -2.26 -32.69
N ALA A 231 -11.92 -2.29 -33.95
CA ALA A 231 -11.93 -1.15 -34.87
C ALA A 231 -13.36 -0.83 -35.31
N HIS A 232 -13.71 0.43 -35.50
CA HIS A 232 -15.02 0.80 -36.03
C HIS A 232 -14.97 1.00 -37.55
N VAL A 233 -15.42 -0.02 -38.29
CA VAL A 233 -15.36 -0.13 -39.76
C VAL A 233 -16.76 -0.33 -40.33
N ASP A 234 -17.04 0.28 -41.50
CA ASP A 234 -18.33 0.19 -42.21
C ASP A 234 -19.58 0.54 -41.37
N GLY A 235 -19.41 1.34 -40.30
CA GLY A 235 -20.49 1.77 -39.40
C GLY A 235 -20.77 0.82 -38.24
N SER A 236 -19.82 -0.04 -37.88
CA SER A 236 -19.92 -0.93 -36.72
C SER A 236 -18.54 -1.29 -36.13
N TRP A 237 -18.49 -1.59 -34.84
CA TRP A 237 -17.29 -2.18 -34.22
C TRP A 237 -17.07 -3.62 -34.67
N THR A 238 -15.81 -3.97 -34.97
CA THR A 238 -15.42 -5.34 -35.26
C THR A 238 -15.51 -6.20 -33.99
N ALA A 239 -15.76 -7.51 -34.17
CA ALA A 239 -15.59 -8.46 -33.08
C ALA A 239 -14.16 -8.33 -32.51
N PRO A 240 -13.96 -8.29 -31.17
CA PRO A 240 -12.65 -8.10 -30.59
C PRO A 240 -11.68 -9.22 -30.97
N GLU A 241 -10.49 -8.86 -31.45
CA GLU A 241 -9.42 -9.80 -31.78
C GLU A 241 -8.32 -9.76 -30.70
N VAL A 242 -7.74 -10.92 -30.37
CA VAL A 242 -6.59 -11.00 -29.47
C VAL A 242 -5.34 -10.56 -30.23
N VAL A 243 -4.70 -9.48 -29.76
CA VAL A 243 -3.54 -8.88 -30.42
C VAL A 243 -2.22 -9.20 -29.73
N SER A 244 -2.24 -9.45 -28.41
CA SER A 244 -1.07 -9.94 -27.64
C SER A 244 -0.67 -11.34 -28.07
N LEU A 245 0.63 -11.58 -28.19
CA LEU A 245 1.24 -12.90 -28.44
C LEU A 245 2.17 -13.28 -27.29
N GLY A 246 2.32 -14.59 -27.03
CA GLY A 246 3.17 -15.12 -25.96
C GLY A 246 2.37 -15.66 -24.79
N ASP A 247 3.04 -15.85 -23.65
CA ASP A 247 2.41 -16.33 -22.41
C ASP A 247 1.71 -15.19 -21.67
N ALA A 248 0.57 -15.52 -21.06
CA ALA A 248 -0.17 -14.61 -20.19
C ALA A 248 0.52 -14.47 -18.79
N PRO A 249 0.26 -13.39 -18.04
CA PRO A 249 -0.61 -12.26 -18.36
C PRO A 249 0.04 -11.23 -19.31
N ALA A 250 -0.80 -10.57 -20.11
CA ALA A 250 -0.46 -9.46 -20.99
C ALA A 250 -1.47 -8.31 -20.77
N PHE A 251 -0.97 -7.13 -20.42
CA PHE A 251 -1.76 -5.96 -20.02
C PHE A 251 -0.94 -4.66 -20.23
N ASN A 252 -1.40 -3.52 -19.68
CA ASN A 252 -0.79 -2.19 -19.88
C ASN A 252 -0.50 -1.93 -21.37
N ALA A 253 -1.56 -1.96 -22.18
CA ALA A 253 -1.45 -1.74 -23.62
C ALA A 253 -1.55 -0.25 -23.94
N GLU A 254 -0.70 0.23 -24.85
CA GLU A 254 -0.73 1.59 -25.39
C GLU A 254 -0.67 1.55 -26.92
N LEU A 255 -1.22 2.58 -27.59
CA LEU A 255 -1.34 2.56 -29.05
C LEU A 255 -1.19 3.95 -29.66
N ALA A 256 -0.40 4.04 -30.74
CA ALA A 256 -0.16 5.27 -31.48
C ALA A 256 -0.50 5.09 -32.97
N ALA A 257 -1.13 6.10 -33.58
CA ALA A 257 -1.43 6.13 -35.01
C ALA A 257 -0.33 6.87 -35.79
N HIS A 258 0.02 6.38 -36.97
CA HIS A 258 0.95 7.02 -37.89
C HIS A 258 0.21 7.80 -38.99
N GLU A 259 0.91 8.79 -39.56
CA GLU A 259 0.44 9.59 -40.71
C GLU A 259 0.13 8.74 -41.97
N ASP A 260 0.73 7.55 -42.09
CA ASP A 260 0.50 6.60 -43.19
C ASP A 260 -0.79 5.76 -43.03
N GLY A 261 -1.49 5.91 -41.90
CA GLY A 261 -2.71 5.16 -41.56
C GLY A 261 -2.46 3.84 -40.81
N SER A 262 -1.20 3.47 -40.56
CA SER A 262 -0.86 2.31 -39.72
C SER A 262 -0.95 2.62 -38.22
N LEU A 263 -0.95 1.57 -37.40
CA LEU A 263 -0.92 1.67 -35.94
C LEU A 263 0.29 0.96 -35.36
N GLU A 264 0.81 1.51 -34.28
CA GLU A 264 1.80 0.90 -33.41
C GLU A 264 1.15 0.55 -32.08
N LEU A 265 1.05 -0.74 -31.75
CA LEU A 265 0.59 -1.25 -30.46
C LEU A 265 1.79 -1.69 -29.63
N VAL A 266 1.79 -1.37 -28.35
CA VAL A 266 2.73 -1.89 -27.36
C VAL A 266 1.97 -2.49 -26.18
N TRP A 267 2.52 -3.51 -25.50
CA TRP A 267 1.97 -4.06 -24.26
C TRP A 267 3.06 -4.62 -23.33
N GLN A 268 2.75 -4.70 -22.05
CA GLN A 268 3.54 -5.43 -21.06
C GLN A 268 3.13 -6.91 -21.10
N GLY A 269 4.09 -7.82 -21.25
CA GLY A 269 3.86 -9.26 -21.35
C GLY A 269 4.93 -10.09 -20.65
N ARG A 270 4.65 -11.38 -20.42
CA ARG A 270 5.57 -12.27 -19.70
C ARG A 270 6.81 -12.62 -20.53
N VAL A 271 7.98 -12.48 -19.92
CA VAL A 271 9.27 -12.97 -20.43
C VAL A 271 9.91 -13.81 -19.32
N GLU A 272 9.81 -15.14 -19.44
CA GLU A 272 10.30 -16.10 -18.45
C GLU A 272 9.73 -15.88 -17.03
N GLY A 273 10.53 -15.35 -16.10
CA GLY A 273 10.17 -15.07 -14.69
C GLY A 273 9.93 -13.59 -14.37
N ARG A 274 9.83 -12.73 -15.40
CA ARG A 274 9.67 -11.27 -15.31
C ARG A 274 8.72 -10.76 -16.41
N PHE A 275 8.52 -9.46 -16.47
CA PHE A 275 7.85 -8.80 -17.57
C PHE A 275 8.84 -8.27 -18.61
N GLY A 276 8.34 -8.07 -19.83
CA GLY A 276 9.00 -7.45 -20.98
C GLY A 276 7.99 -6.59 -21.75
N VAL A 277 8.49 -5.65 -22.56
CA VAL A 277 7.66 -4.81 -23.42
C VAL A 277 7.66 -5.37 -24.84
N HIS A 278 6.50 -5.68 -25.36
CA HIS A 278 6.28 -6.21 -26.71
C HIS A 278 5.59 -5.17 -27.57
N ALA A 279 5.91 -5.11 -28.87
CA ALA A 279 5.24 -4.24 -29.83
C ALA A 279 4.81 -4.99 -31.10
N ARG A 280 3.81 -4.43 -31.80
CA ARG A 280 3.24 -4.99 -33.04
C ARG A 280 2.65 -3.85 -33.88
N ARG A 281 2.89 -3.87 -35.19
CA ARG A 281 2.35 -2.88 -36.14
C ARG A 281 1.12 -3.43 -36.88
N PHE A 282 0.04 -2.64 -36.99
CA PHE A 282 -1.05 -2.89 -37.92
C PHE A 282 -0.81 -2.11 -39.22
N ALA A 283 -0.71 -2.81 -40.35
CA ALA A 283 -0.52 -2.20 -41.67
C ALA A 283 -1.12 -3.10 -42.76
N ASP A 284 -1.42 -2.56 -43.94
CA ASP A 284 -1.97 -3.32 -45.08
C ASP A 284 -3.22 -4.17 -44.75
N GLY A 285 -4.01 -3.76 -43.75
CA GLY A 285 -5.21 -4.46 -43.29
C GLY A 285 -4.97 -5.64 -42.34
N GLY A 286 -3.78 -5.76 -41.73
CA GLY A 286 -3.51 -6.80 -40.73
C GLY A 286 -2.37 -6.48 -39.77
N TRP A 287 -2.31 -7.20 -38.66
CA TRP A 287 -1.25 -7.08 -37.67
C TRP A 287 -0.02 -7.94 -38.02
N GLY A 288 1.15 -7.30 -38.10
CA GLY A 288 2.45 -7.94 -38.38
C GLY A 288 2.96 -8.88 -37.27
N PRO A 289 4.23 -9.33 -37.30
CA PRO A 289 4.83 -10.09 -36.20
C PRO A 289 5.00 -9.20 -34.95
N ALA A 290 4.99 -9.82 -33.77
CA ALA A 290 5.38 -9.14 -32.54
C ALA A 290 6.92 -9.07 -32.42
N THR A 291 7.42 -7.97 -31.85
CA THR A 291 8.83 -7.77 -31.49
C THR A 291 8.95 -7.53 -29.99
N LEU A 292 10.09 -7.90 -29.39
CA LEU A 292 10.39 -7.57 -28.00
C LEU A 292 11.15 -6.24 -27.98
N VAL A 293 10.48 -5.14 -27.62
CA VAL A 293 11.07 -3.80 -27.51
C VAL A 293 12.19 -3.79 -26.47
N THR A 294 12.08 -4.60 -25.43
CA THR A 294 13.09 -4.77 -24.38
C THR A 294 14.06 -5.93 -24.66
N GLU A 295 14.31 -6.28 -25.92
CA GLU A 295 15.37 -7.23 -26.30
C GLU A 295 16.73 -6.73 -25.78
N GLY A 296 17.42 -7.58 -25.01
CA GLY A 296 18.69 -7.25 -24.36
C GLY A 296 18.57 -6.60 -22.98
N VAL A 297 17.37 -6.23 -22.53
CA VAL A 297 17.12 -5.79 -21.14
C VAL A 297 16.89 -7.01 -20.27
N GLU A 298 17.66 -7.16 -19.19
CA GLU A 298 17.55 -8.28 -18.23
C GLU A 298 16.66 -7.94 -17.02
N ALA A 299 16.49 -6.64 -16.73
CA ALA A 299 15.65 -6.11 -15.67
C ALA A 299 14.15 -6.40 -15.87
N ASN A 300 13.38 -6.25 -14.80
CA ASN A 300 11.92 -6.23 -14.87
C ASN A 300 11.43 -4.85 -15.35
N VAL A 301 10.37 -4.82 -16.16
CA VAL A 301 9.90 -3.59 -16.84
C VAL A 301 8.39 -3.43 -16.75
N TRP A 302 7.96 -2.18 -16.62
CA TRP A 302 6.60 -1.77 -16.30
C TRP A 302 6.16 -0.57 -17.12
N ASP A 303 4.85 -0.35 -17.18
CA ASP A 303 4.22 0.88 -17.68
C ASP A 303 4.76 1.35 -19.04
N PRO A 304 4.66 0.51 -20.09
CA PRO A 304 5.12 0.89 -21.41
C PRO A 304 4.26 2.01 -22.00
N THR A 305 4.89 2.88 -22.78
CA THR A 305 4.23 3.90 -23.60
C THR A 305 4.85 3.94 -25.00
N VAL A 306 4.10 4.41 -26.00
CA VAL A 306 4.52 4.47 -27.40
C VAL A 306 4.05 5.77 -28.07
N THR A 307 4.90 6.33 -28.94
CA THR A 307 4.51 7.44 -29.80
C THR A 307 5.07 7.27 -31.22
N ALA A 308 4.29 7.70 -32.21
CA ALA A 308 4.68 7.66 -33.62
C ALA A 308 5.69 8.76 -33.94
N LEU A 309 6.70 8.44 -34.75
CA LEU A 309 7.68 9.40 -35.27
C LEU A 309 7.50 9.57 -36.80
N PRO A 310 7.99 10.67 -37.38
CA PRO A 310 7.94 10.91 -38.82
C PRO A 310 8.52 9.75 -39.65
N GLY A 311 7.90 9.46 -40.78
CA GLY A 311 8.39 8.45 -41.73
C GLY A 311 8.18 6.98 -41.32
N GLY A 312 7.36 6.69 -40.29
CA GLY A 312 7.03 5.32 -39.86
C GLY A 312 7.91 4.77 -38.72
N ALA A 313 8.92 5.53 -38.31
CA ALA A 313 9.67 5.30 -37.08
C ALA A 313 8.77 5.43 -35.84
N ALA A 314 9.20 4.88 -34.69
CA ALA A 314 8.46 4.94 -33.43
C ALA A 314 9.42 5.11 -32.23
N ALA A 315 8.91 5.64 -31.12
CA ALA A 315 9.59 5.63 -29.84
C ALA A 315 8.73 4.94 -28.78
N TYR A 316 9.39 4.21 -27.89
CA TYR A 316 8.79 3.54 -26.74
C TYR A 316 9.51 3.99 -25.47
N ALA A 317 8.80 4.02 -24.34
CA ALA A 317 9.41 4.15 -23.02
C ALA A 317 8.79 3.17 -22.04
N TRP A 318 9.50 2.91 -20.94
CA TRP A 318 9.04 2.06 -19.83
C TRP A 318 9.76 2.46 -18.53
N SER A 319 9.21 2.03 -17.40
CA SER A 319 9.91 2.03 -16.11
C SER A 319 10.65 0.71 -15.91
N GLU A 320 11.95 0.78 -15.64
CA GLU A 320 12.84 -0.37 -15.46
C GLU A 320 13.31 -0.47 -14.00
N TYR A 321 13.11 -1.62 -13.35
CA TYR A 321 13.64 -1.87 -12.01
C TYR A 321 15.03 -2.48 -12.06
N ARG A 322 16.04 -1.71 -11.65
CA ARG A 322 17.45 -2.14 -11.65
C ARG A 322 18.22 -1.41 -10.56
N ASP A 323 19.09 -2.12 -9.84
CA ASP A 323 19.93 -1.57 -8.77
C ASP A 323 19.14 -0.96 -7.59
N ALA A 324 18.00 -1.57 -7.23
CA ALA A 324 17.07 -1.11 -6.18
C ALA A 324 16.47 0.29 -6.42
N THR A 325 16.29 0.66 -7.68
CA THR A 325 15.62 1.90 -8.14
C THR A 325 14.79 1.63 -9.41
N TYR A 326 13.77 2.46 -9.64
CA TYR A 326 13.05 2.53 -10.92
C TYR A 326 13.60 3.67 -11.74
N ARG A 327 13.94 3.40 -13.00
CA ARG A 327 14.39 4.41 -13.97
C ARG A 327 13.50 4.42 -15.20
N VAL A 328 13.30 5.59 -15.80
CA VAL A 328 12.62 5.69 -17.10
C VAL A 328 13.64 5.48 -18.19
N VAL A 329 13.32 4.61 -19.15
CA VAL A 329 14.17 4.27 -20.30
C VAL A 329 13.38 4.50 -21.58
N VAL A 330 14.04 5.05 -22.61
CA VAL A 330 13.46 5.29 -23.95
C VAL A 330 14.21 4.48 -24.99
N ARG A 331 13.50 3.85 -25.93
CA ARG A 331 14.07 3.17 -27.09
C ARG A 331 13.37 3.61 -28.37
N ARG A 332 14.13 3.73 -29.46
CA ARG A 332 13.61 4.11 -30.77
C ARG A 332 13.67 2.94 -31.74
N ARG A 333 12.68 2.86 -32.63
CA ARG A 333 12.70 2.02 -33.84
C ARG A 333 12.70 2.92 -35.06
N ASP A 334 13.56 2.64 -36.02
CA ASP A 334 13.53 3.34 -37.32
C ASP A 334 12.39 2.85 -38.23
N ALA A 335 12.34 3.41 -39.45
CA ALA A 335 11.34 3.08 -40.46
C ALA A 335 11.56 1.70 -41.13
N ASP A 336 12.79 1.17 -41.07
CA ASP A 336 13.12 -0.19 -41.57
C ASP A 336 12.81 -1.27 -40.52
N GLY A 337 12.39 -0.86 -39.31
CA GLY A 337 11.99 -1.74 -38.21
C GLY A 337 13.11 -2.06 -37.22
N VAL A 338 14.28 -1.45 -37.34
CA VAL A 338 15.45 -1.72 -36.49
C VAL A 338 15.34 -0.97 -35.17
N LEU A 339 15.50 -1.67 -34.05
CA LEU A 339 15.59 -1.08 -32.72
C LEU A 339 17.00 -0.53 -32.47
N ALA A 340 17.09 0.72 -32.03
CA ALA A 340 18.33 1.33 -31.53
C ALA A 340 18.70 0.78 -30.14
N ASP A 341 19.84 1.19 -29.58
CA ASP A 341 20.14 0.94 -28.17
C ASP A 341 19.19 1.73 -27.25
N PRO A 342 18.82 1.23 -26.05
CA PRO A 342 18.06 1.98 -25.06
C PRO A 342 18.84 3.19 -24.51
N VAL A 343 18.11 4.27 -24.20
CA VAL A 343 18.62 5.49 -23.58
C VAL A 343 17.97 5.65 -22.21
N GLU A 344 18.77 5.62 -21.13
CA GLU A 344 18.27 5.94 -19.79
C GLU A 344 17.91 7.43 -19.73
N VAL A 345 16.69 7.76 -19.30
CA VAL A 345 16.20 9.14 -19.15
C VAL A 345 16.52 9.63 -17.74
N THR A 346 16.37 8.76 -16.74
CA THR A 346 16.66 9.06 -15.33
C THR A 346 17.72 8.14 -14.74
N ALA A 347 18.33 8.59 -13.64
CA ALA A 347 19.22 7.80 -12.80
C ALA A 347 19.12 8.26 -11.34
N GLY A 348 19.73 7.51 -10.43
CA GLY A 348 19.82 7.85 -9.01
C GLY A 348 19.03 6.88 -8.13
N ARG A 349 18.65 7.33 -6.93
CA ARG A 349 17.99 6.50 -5.91
C ARG A 349 16.48 6.68 -5.85
N ASP A 350 15.96 7.79 -6.33
CA ASP A 350 14.53 8.06 -6.36
C ASP A 350 13.84 7.23 -7.47
N TYR A 351 12.53 7.00 -7.33
CA TYR A 351 11.78 6.18 -8.27
C TYR A 351 11.20 7.02 -9.41
N ALA A 352 11.67 6.79 -10.63
CA ALA A 352 11.12 7.41 -11.84
C ALA A 352 10.08 6.49 -12.51
N LEU A 353 8.83 6.96 -12.57
CA LEU A 353 7.65 6.13 -12.82
C LEU A 353 6.66 6.78 -13.80
N HIS A 354 5.74 5.97 -14.33
CA HIS A 354 4.63 6.40 -15.20
C HIS A 354 5.08 7.23 -16.42
N PRO A 355 5.92 6.68 -17.31
CA PRO A 355 6.38 7.42 -18.48
C PRO A 355 5.24 7.62 -19.48
N SER A 356 5.18 8.83 -20.06
CA SER A 356 4.29 9.16 -21.18
C SER A 356 5.08 9.87 -22.28
N LEU A 357 4.91 9.45 -23.53
CA LEU A 357 5.63 9.99 -24.69
C LEU A 357 4.75 10.79 -25.63
N ALA A 358 5.29 11.88 -26.16
CA ALA A 358 4.73 12.59 -27.30
C ALA A 358 5.83 13.07 -28.26
N ALA A 359 5.53 13.09 -29.55
CA ALA A 359 6.38 13.67 -30.58
C ALA A 359 5.72 14.91 -31.18
N THR A 360 6.41 16.05 -31.18
CA THR A 360 5.91 17.28 -31.79
C THR A 360 6.01 17.22 -33.31
N THR A 361 5.28 18.09 -34.01
CA THR A 361 5.16 18.08 -35.49
C THR A 361 6.47 18.34 -36.24
N ASP A 362 7.52 18.81 -35.55
CA ASP A 362 8.88 18.95 -36.06
C ASP A 362 9.77 17.69 -35.82
N GLY A 363 9.22 16.66 -35.15
CA GLY A 363 9.88 15.39 -34.86
C GLY A 363 10.66 15.35 -33.54
N GLN A 364 10.58 16.36 -32.69
CA GLN A 364 11.20 16.34 -31.36
C GLN A 364 10.45 15.38 -30.42
N LEU A 365 11.18 14.49 -29.74
CA LEU A 365 10.61 13.53 -28.79
C LEU A 365 10.63 14.10 -27.37
N TRP A 366 9.50 14.00 -26.69
CA TRP A 366 9.30 14.43 -25.31
C TRP A 366 8.83 13.26 -24.44
N CYS A 367 9.26 13.25 -23.18
CA CYS A 367 8.86 12.26 -22.17
C CYS A 367 8.46 12.98 -20.88
N ALA A 368 7.28 12.65 -20.34
CA ALA A 368 6.88 12.97 -18.97
C ALA A 368 7.03 11.75 -18.08
N PHE A 369 7.24 11.97 -16.78
CA PHE A 369 7.29 10.92 -15.75
C PHE A 369 7.22 11.53 -14.34
N ASP A 370 6.75 10.73 -13.39
CA ASP A 370 6.86 11.01 -11.95
C ASP A 370 8.28 10.75 -11.44
N VAL A 371 8.75 11.54 -10.48
CA VAL A 371 9.92 11.24 -9.65
C VAL A 371 9.45 11.22 -8.18
N ILE A 372 9.54 10.06 -7.55
CA ILE A 372 9.00 9.79 -6.21
C ILE A 372 10.12 9.37 -5.27
N THR A 373 10.23 10.09 -4.16
CA THR A 373 11.15 9.83 -3.05
C THR A 373 10.36 9.27 -1.89
N VAL A 374 10.81 8.12 -1.38
CA VAL A 374 10.17 7.43 -0.26
C VAL A 374 11.26 6.98 0.71
N VAL A 375 11.22 7.53 1.93
CA VAL A 375 12.18 7.22 3.00
C VAL A 375 11.73 5.94 3.73
N GLY A 376 12.67 5.16 4.27
CA GLY A 376 12.41 3.86 4.92
C GLY A 376 11.96 2.72 3.99
N HIS A 377 11.84 2.94 2.68
CA HIS A 377 11.10 2.05 1.77
C HIS A 377 11.71 0.64 1.68
N GLY A 378 10.91 -0.39 2.01
CA GLY A 378 11.33 -1.79 1.99
C GLY A 378 12.21 -2.20 3.18
N GLY A 379 12.26 -1.39 4.24
CA GLY A 379 12.90 -1.68 5.52
C GLY A 379 11.90 -2.12 6.59
N SER A 380 12.41 -2.65 7.71
CA SER A 380 11.64 -3.14 8.87
C SER A 380 11.08 -2.02 9.78
N GLY A 381 10.92 -0.81 9.23
CA GLY A 381 10.33 0.37 9.87
C GLY A 381 11.09 1.00 11.05
N PRO A 382 10.42 1.81 11.87
CA PRO A 382 11.02 2.82 12.75
C PRO A 382 11.80 2.25 13.93
N THR A 383 11.50 1.02 14.35
CA THR A 383 12.12 0.37 15.51
C THR A 383 13.50 -0.23 15.21
N ARG A 384 14.02 -0.05 13.98
CA ARG A 384 15.29 -0.61 13.52
C ARG A 384 16.48 0.03 14.23
N LEU A 385 17.53 -0.76 14.48
CA LEU A 385 18.78 -0.22 15.01
C LEU A 385 19.54 0.59 13.94
N GLN A 386 20.13 1.71 14.36
CA GLN A 386 21.01 2.53 13.51
C GLN A 386 22.47 2.07 13.60
N PRO A 387 23.26 2.16 12.51
CA PRO A 387 24.67 1.79 12.52
C PRO A 387 25.52 2.82 13.29
N ALA A 388 26.52 2.36 14.04
CA ALA A 388 27.40 3.20 14.88
C ALA A 388 28.16 4.29 14.09
N SER A 389 28.33 4.12 12.77
CA SER A 389 28.87 5.17 11.88
C SER A 389 28.01 6.44 11.86
N ALA A 390 26.69 6.33 12.06
CA ALA A 390 25.75 7.45 12.13
C ALA A 390 26.14 8.46 13.22
N LEU A 391 26.65 7.96 14.35
CA LEU A 391 26.93 8.72 15.57
C LEU A 391 28.19 9.62 15.47
N THR A 392 28.88 9.64 14.32
CA THR A 392 30.21 10.27 14.19
C THR A 392 30.33 11.30 13.05
N GLY A 393 29.22 11.62 12.37
CA GLY A 393 29.17 12.59 11.26
C GLY A 393 28.00 13.56 11.36
N HIS A 394 27.84 14.43 10.35
CA HIS A 394 26.61 15.24 10.19
C HIS A 394 25.37 14.33 10.12
N PRO A 395 24.19 14.78 10.57
CA PRO A 395 23.02 13.93 10.82
C PRO A 395 22.33 13.28 9.60
N ASP A 396 22.95 13.29 8.41
CA ASP A 396 22.47 12.60 7.21
C ASP A 396 22.67 11.06 7.25
N ALA A 397 22.90 10.50 8.44
CA ALA A 397 23.14 9.07 8.66
C ALA A 397 22.34 8.49 9.83
N GLY A 398 21.56 9.29 10.56
CA GLY A 398 20.50 8.74 11.39
C GLY A 398 19.45 8.14 10.47
N GLY A 399 19.00 6.91 10.76
CA GLY A 399 17.85 6.33 10.10
C GLY A 399 16.60 7.09 10.54
N GLY A 400 16.27 8.18 9.85
CA GLY A 400 14.94 8.76 9.91
C GLY A 400 13.95 7.64 9.61
N SER A 401 12.89 7.56 10.42
CA SER A 401 12.00 6.40 10.54
C SER A 401 11.17 6.07 9.28
N GLY A 402 11.45 6.73 8.15
CA GLY A 402 10.54 6.85 7.02
C GLY A 402 9.29 7.65 7.36
N ALA A 403 9.33 8.47 8.42
CA ALA A 403 8.18 9.04 9.10
C ALA A 403 8.32 10.56 9.35
N GLY A 404 7.23 11.30 9.13
CA GLY A 404 7.13 12.75 9.38
C GLY A 404 6.89 13.13 10.84
N GLU A 405 6.72 14.43 11.10
CA GLU A 405 6.46 14.93 12.45
C GLU A 405 5.04 14.60 12.94
N ALA A 406 4.92 14.05 14.15
CA ALA A 406 3.69 13.57 14.80
C ALA A 406 2.56 14.61 15.00
N GLY A 407 2.90 15.90 15.04
CA GLY A 407 2.01 16.93 15.56
C GLY A 407 1.52 16.65 17.01
N GLU A 408 0.29 17.08 17.33
CA GLU A 408 -0.33 16.88 18.66
C GLU A 408 -1.28 15.67 18.76
N ALA A 409 -1.54 14.99 17.65
CA ALA A 409 -2.71 14.10 17.48
C ALA A 409 -2.46 12.78 16.72
N VAL A 410 -1.32 12.60 16.05
CA VAL A 410 -1.07 11.41 15.20
C VAL A 410 0.29 10.80 15.56
N PRO A 411 0.40 9.47 15.77
CA PRO A 411 1.71 8.82 15.90
C PRO A 411 2.55 9.01 14.62
N PRO A 412 3.83 9.41 14.72
CA PRO A 412 4.65 9.70 13.55
C PRO A 412 4.85 8.47 12.66
N GLU A 413 4.84 7.26 13.23
CA GLU A 413 4.98 5.99 12.52
C GLU A 413 3.82 5.69 11.55
N LEU A 414 2.74 6.47 11.60
CA LEU A 414 1.59 6.42 10.67
C LEU A 414 1.63 7.52 9.60
N LEU A 415 2.67 8.35 9.56
CA LEU A 415 2.84 9.48 8.65
C LEU A 415 4.07 9.23 7.75
N PRO A 416 3.96 8.49 6.64
CA PRO A 416 5.12 8.18 5.80
C PRO A 416 5.74 9.44 5.17
N GLU A 417 7.08 9.52 5.17
CA GLU A 417 7.83 10.59 4.49
C GLU A 417 7.92 10.30 2.98
N VAL A 418 6.92 10.80 2.25
CA VAL A 418 6.83 10.74 0.78
C VAL A 418 6.97 12.14 0.20
N SER A 419 7.77 12.27 -0.85
CA SER A 419 7.65 13.40 -1.78
C SER A 419 7.60 12.89 -3.23
N ALA A 420 6.87 13.62 -4.07
CA ALA A 420 6.73 13.32 -5.48
C ALA A 420 6.83 14.63 -6.26
N SER A 421 7.33 14.54 -7.49
CA SER A 421 7.40 15.70 -8.37
C SER A 421 7.37 15.29 -9.83
N LEU A 422 6.67 16.06 -10.65
CA LEU A 422 6.54 15.80 -12.07
C LEU A 422 7.77 16.27 -12.84
N ARG A 423 8.18 15.54 -13.87
CA ARG A 423 9.19 15.95 -14.87
C ARG A 423 8.65 15.80 -16.28
N VAL A 424 9.11 16.69 -17.16
CA VAL A 424 8.94 16.61 -18.62
C VAL A 424 10.26 17.03 -19.25
N VAL A 425 10.78 16.23 -20.19
CA VAL A 425 12.07 16.48 -20.85
C VAL A 425 11.99 16.23 -22.35
N ALA A 426 12.78 16.98 -23.13
CA ALA A 426 13.11 16.61 -24.49
C ALA A 426 14.19 15.52 -24.45
N VAL A 427 13.99 14.43 -25.20
CA VAL A 427 14.90 13.27 -25.24
C VAL A 427 15.72 13.34 -26.53
N GLU A 428 17.03 13.54 -26.42
CA GLU A 428 17.95 13.58 -27.56
C GLU A 428 18.51 12.18 -27.86
N GLN A 429 19.66 12.05 -28.55
CA GLN A 429 20.32 10.75 -28.77
C GLN A 429 21.30 10.39 -27.65
N ASP A 430 21.89 11.40 -27.01
CA ASP A 430 22.99 11.32 -26.05
C ASP A 430 22.66 11.98 -24.69
N GLY A 431 21.37 12.26 -24.44
CA GLY A 431 20.89 12.79 -23.16
C GLY A 431 19.50 13.42 -23.22
N VAL A 432 19.22 14.26 -22.23
CA VAL A 432 17.93 14.93 -22.01
C VAL A 432 18.11 16.44 -21.77
N ARG A 433 17.08 17.22 -22.09
CA ARG A 433 16.97 18.65 -21.75
C ARG A 433 15.64 18.97 -21.08
N THR A 434 15.71 19.66 -19.95
CA THR A 434 14.53 20.22 -19.27
C THR A 434 14.11 21.54 -19.96
N PRO A 435 12.82 21.75 -20.30
CA PRO A 435 12.34 23.02 -20.81
C PRO A 435 12.38 24.11 -19.72
N PRO A 436 12.40 25.41 -20.11
CA PRO A 436 12.30 26.51 -19.15
C PRO A 436 10.88 26.63 -18.54
N GLY A 437 10.79 27.30 -17.40
CA GLY A 437 9.54 27.50 -16.65
C GLY A 437 9.39 26.54 -15.47
N GLU A 438 8.27 26.65 -14.76
CA GLU A 438 7.94 25.86 -13.58
C GLU A 438 6.74 24.95 -13.87
N LEU A 439 6.85 23.68 -13.50
CA LEU A 439 5.84 22.65 -13.73
C LEU A 439 5.22 22.25 -12.39
N ALA A 440 3.90 22.13 -12.35
CA ALA A 440 3.10 22.01 -11.12
C ALA A 440 3.41 23.06 -10.03
N PRO A 441 3.58 24.36 -10.37
CA PRO A 441 3.95 25.39 -9.39
C PRO A 441 2.91 25.47 -8.26
N ARG A 442 3.35 25.25 -7.02
CA ARG A 442 2.51 25.29 -5.80
C ARG A 442 1.29 24.35 -5.84
N LEU A 443 1.38 23.24 -6.58
CA LEU A 443 0.38 22.18 -6.61
C LEU A 443 0.92 20.89 -5.99
N ASP A 444 0.15 20.29 -5.08
CA ASP A 444 0.49 19.00 -4.46
C ASP A 444 0.30 17.86 -5.47
N VAL A 445 1.39 17.12 -5.76
CA VAL A 445 1.40 15.98 -6.70
C VAL A 445 1.76 14.65 -6.03
N VAL A 446 1.80 14.57 -4.69
CA VAL A 446 1.91 13.26 -4.00
C VAL A 446 0.56 12.53 -4.02
N PRO A 447 0.54 11.18 -3.99
CA PRO A 447 1.66 10.25 -3.99
C PRO A 447 2.20 9.98 -5.42
N SER A 448 1.48 10.37 -6.47
CA SER A 448 1.90 10.28 -7.87
C SER A 448 1.08 11.22 -8.75
N ALA A 449 1.70 11.82 -9.77
CA ALA A 449 1.02 12.73 -10.69
C ALA A 449 0.45 12.01 -11.93
N MET A 450 0.89 10.78 -12.25
CA MET A 450 0.41 9.97 -13.38
C MET A 450 0.31 10.77 -14.70
N PRO A 451 1.41 11.36 -15.18
CA PRO A 451 1.35 12.32 -16.27
C PRO A 451 1.01 11.68 -17.60
N GLN A 452 0.30 12.43 -18.43
CA GLN A 452 -0.03 12.06 -19.80
C GLN A 452 0.26 13.22 -20.75
N LEU A 453 1.08 12.98 -21.78
CA LEU A 453 1.48 13.97 -22.78
C LEU A 453 0.68 13.87 -24.08
N VAL A 454 0.44 15.03 -24.70
CA VAL A 454 -0.01 15.10 -26.09
C VAL A 454 0.65 16.27 -26.81
N ALA A 455 1.09 16.06 -28.05
CA ALA A 455 1.54 17.12 -28.94
C ALA A 455 0.35 17.73 -29.68
N THR A 456 0.34 19.05 -29.88
CA THR A 456 -0.84 19.77 -30.39
C THR A 456 -0.73 20.16 -31.87
N ASP A 457 -1.88 20.37 -32.53
CA ASP A 457 -1.99 20.67 -33.97
C ASP A 457 -1.21 21.96 -34.39
N ASP A 458 -0.88 22.84 -33.43
CA ASP A 458 -0.07 24.06 -33.59
C ASP A 458 1.44 23.87 -33.30
N GLY A 459 1.88 22.63 -33.04
CA GLY A 459 3.27 22.26 -32.76
C GLY A 459 3.67 22.34 -31.27
N GLY A 460 2.73 22.61 -30.38
CA GLY A 460 2.93 22.67 -28.94
C GLY A 460 2.93 21.30 -28.26
N LEU A 461 3.05 21.35 -26.93
CA LEU A 461 2.99 20.18 -26.06
C LEU A 461 2.13 20.51 -24.83
N VAL A 462 1.27 19.58 -24.44
CA VAL A 462 0.42 19.68 -23.24
C VAL A 462 0.64 18.45 -22.38
N VAL A 463 0.71 18.66 -21.06
CA VAL A 463 0.70 17.61 -20.04
C VAL A 463 -0.54 17.74 -19.18
N ALA A 464 -1.26 16.65 -18.95
CA ALA A 464 -2.21 16.53 -17.85
C ALA A 464 -1.61 15.64 -16.76
N TYR A 465 -1.95 15.95 -15.51
CA TYR A 465 -1.45 15.25 -14.32
C TYR A 465 -2.45 15.40 -13.17
N ARG A 466 -2.37 14.51 -12.18
CA ARG A 466 -3.18 14.53 -10.96
C ARG A 466 -2.53 15.43 -9.91
N VAL A 467 -3.38 16.16 -9.18
CA VAL A 467 -2.99 16.93 -7.99
C VAL A 467 -3.86 16.51 -6.82
N HIS A 468 -3.26 16.31 -5.65
CA HIS A 468 -3.95 15.86 -4.45
C HIS A 468 -4.58 17.06 -3.74
N ARG A 469 -5.85 16.90 -3.34
CA ARG A 469 -6.64 17.91 -2.64
C ARG A 469 -7.07 17.34 -1.31
N ARG A 470 -6.50 17.87 -0.23
CA ARG A 470 -6.79 17.49 1.15
C ARG A 470 -7.70 18.51 1.80
N LEU A 471 -8.68 18.04 2.55
CA LEU A 471 -9.63 18.81 3.35
C LEU A 471 -9.76 18.12 4.73
N PRO A 472 -9.96 18.88 5.82
CA PRO A 472 -10.18 18.34 7.16
C PRO A 472 -11.18 17.18 7.25
N LEU A 473 -10.97 16.29 8.23
CA LEU A 473 -11.71 15.04 8.47
C LEU A 473 -11.46 13.97 7.39
N MET A 474 -10.21 13.81 6.97
CA MET A 474 -9.80 12.81 5.97
C MET A 474 -10.53 12.93 4.62
N THR A 475 -11.01 14.13 4.28
CA THR A 475 -11.64 14.34 2.98
C THR A 475 -10.54 14.58 1.94
N TYR A 476 -10.35 13.63 1.02
CA TYR A 476 -9.36 13.77 -0.03
C TYR A 476 -9.89 13.36 -1.41
N TYR A 477 -9.33 13.99 -2.43
CA TYR A 477 -9.60 13.68 -3.83
C TYR A 477 -8.40 14.06 -4.69
N TRP A 478 -8.29 13.46 -5.86
CA TRP A 478 -7.36 13.93 -6.89
C TRP A 478 -8.13 14.79 -7.89
N GLU A 479 -7.59 15.94 -8.24
CA GLU A 479 -8.08 16.84 -9.29
C GLU A 479 -7.13 16.73 -10.51
N VAL A 480 -7.63 16.89 -11.73
CA VAL A 480 -6.76 16.97 -12.92
C VAL A 480 -6.30 18.41 -13.11
N ALA A 481 -4.98 18.57 -13.20
CA ALA A 481 -4.30 19.78 -13.66
C ALA A 481 -3.77 19.56 -15.08
N VAL A 482 -3.68 20.65 -15.85
CA VAL A 482 -3.20 20.67 -17.23
C VAL A 482 -2.27 21.86 -17.41
N GLN A 483 -1.09 21.66 -18.00
CA GLN A 483 -0.17 22.72 -18.39
C GLN A 483 0.26 22.57 -19.84
N ALA A 484 0.43 23.70 -20.52
CA ALA A 484 0.92 23.77 -21.89
C ALA A 484 2.35 24.34 -21.90
N LEU A 485 3.20 23.81 -22.77
CA LEU A 485 4.57 24.25 -23.00
C LEU A 485 4.61 25.06 -24.31
N GLY A 486 4.84 26.36 -24.19
CA GLY A 486 5.05 27.27 -25.31
C GLY A 486 6.54 27.56 -25.57
N ALA A 487 6.81 28.44 -26.53
CA ALA A 487 8.17 28.78 -26.96
C ALA A 487 9.06 29.43 -25.87
N ASP A 488 8.46 30.06 -24.86
CA ASP A 488 9.16 30.72 -23.74
C ASP A 488 9.20 29.87 -22.45
N GLY A 489 8.49 28.75 -22.40
CA GLY A 489 8.42 27.84 -21.24
C GLY A 489 7.01 27.36 -20.90
N TRP A 490 6.87 26.79 -19.69
CA TRP A 490 5.57 26.37 -19.15
C TRP A 490 4.64 27.55 -18.87
N GLU A 491 3.41 27.44 -19.36
CA GLU A 491 2.29 28.31 -18.97
C GLU A 491 1.76 27.95 -17.57
N PRO A 492 1.09 28.88 -16.87
CA PRO A 492 0.40 28.60 -15.61
C PRO A 492 -0.61 27.44 -15.71
N PRO A 493 -0.79 26.65 -14.64
CA PRO A 493 -1.69 25.50 -14.64
C PRO A 493 -3.16 25.87 -14.80
N THR A 494 -3.91 25.00 -15.47
CA THR A 494 -5.37 24.98 -15.52
C THR A 494 -5.88 23.74 -14.81
N THR A 495 -6.72 23.88 -13.77
CA THR A 495 -7.33 22.72 -13.09
C THR A 495 -8.79 22.53 -13.45
N LEU A 496 -9.23 21.27 -13.53
CA LEU A 496 -10.54 20.87 -14.05
C LEU A 496 -11.57 20.63 -12.93
N ARG A 497 -12.64 21.44 -12.88
CA ARG A 497 -13.81 21.21 -12.02
C ARG A 497 -14.57 19.99 -12.52
N GLY A 498 -15.04 19.13 -11.61
CA GLY A 498 -15.67 17.85 -11.97
C GLY A 498 -14.66 16.80 -12.43
N SER A 499 -13.48 16.77 -11.80
CA SER A 499 -12.44 15.76 -11.99
C SER A 499 -11.97 15.16 -10.64
N ASP A 500 -12.82 15.28 -9.61
CA ASP A 500 -12.64 14.86 -8.22
C ASP A 500 -12.72 13.33 -8.05
N GLY A 501 -12.03 12.58 -8.91
CA GLY A 501 -12.00 11.13 -8.92
C GLY A 501 -10.98 10.47 -7.99
N THR A 502 -10.87 9.14 -8.11
CA THR A 502 -9.75 8.33 -7.60
C THR A 502 -8.44 8.66 -8.32
N LEU A 503 -7.30 8.15 -7.82
CA LEU A 503 -6.03 8.23 -8.53
C LEU A 503 -6.04 7.36 -9.79
N GLU A 504 -6.31 7.98 -10.94
CA GLU A 504 -6.20 7.39 -12.27
C GLU A 504 -5.75 8.42 -13.33
N GLU A 505 -5.27 7.90 -14.47
CA GLU A 505 -4.79 8.69 -15.61
C GLU A 505 -5.94 9.43 -16.34
N ALA A 506 -5.63 10.61 -16.88
CA ALA A 506 -6.53 11.33 -17.78
C ALA A 506 -6.30 10.93 -19.25
N GLY A 507 -7.35 10.81 -20.06
CA GLY A 507 -7.22 10.65 -21.51
C GLY A 507 -7.03 11.99 -22.21
N LEU A 508 -6.11 12.11 -23.18
CA LEU A 508 -5.89 13.36 -23.93
C LEU A 508 -5.96 13.14 -25.44
N ALA A 509 -6.50 14.12 -26.16
CA ALA A 509 -6.40 14.20 -27.61
C ALA A 509 -6.25 15.65 -28.09
N ALA A 510 -5.33 15.90 -29.00
CA ALA A 510 -5.15 17.22 -29.61
C ALA A 510 -6.38 17.63 -30.41
N GLU A 511 -6.83 18.87 -30.27
CA GLU A 511 -7.90 19.48 -31.07
C GLU A 511 -7.54 20.87 -31.60
N ALA A 512 -8.39 21.42 -32.47
CA ALA A 512 -8.08 22.64 -33.21
C ALA A 512 -8.00 23.87 -32.27
N GLY A 513 -6.78 24.25 -31.88
CA GLY A 513 -6.49 25.33 -30.93
C GLY A 513 -6.40 24.87 -29.47
N GLY A 514 -6.26 23.57 -29.21
CA GLY A 514 -6.15 23.06 -27.85
C GLY A 514 -6.04 21.54 -27.74
N VAL A 515 -6.47 21.05 -26.58
CA VAL A 515 -6.52 19.65 -26.20
C VAL A 515 -7.84 19.37 -25.52
N ARG A 516 -8.46 18.27 -25.94
CA ARG A 516 -9.56 17.66 -25.21
C ARG A 516 -8.99 16.71 -24.17
N VAL A 517 -9.49 16.82 -22.94
CA VAL A 517 -9.11 15.98 -21.80
C VAL A 517 -10.35 15.23 -21.33
N ALA A 518 -10.26 13.91 -21.19
CA ALA A 518 -11.26 13.05 -20.58
C ALA A 518 -10.80 12.63 -19.17
N VAL A 519 -11.70 12.74 -18.20
CA VAL A 519 -11.43 12.53 -16.77
C VAL A 519 -12.59 11.78 -16.13
N GLN A 520 -12.35 11.14 -14.99
CA GLN A 520 -13.40 10.59 -14.15
C GLN A 520 -13.71 11.54 -12.99
N THR A 521 -14.98 11.56 -12.59
CA THR A 521 -15.43 12.07 -11.31
C THR A 521 -16.38 11.03 -10.71
N ASP A 522 -16.28 10.80 -9.41
CA ASP A 522 -17.32 10.12 -8.64
C ASP A 522 -18.14 11.09 -7.78
N ALA A 523 -17.95 12.40 -7.91
CA ALA A 523 -18.55 13.47 -7.11
C ALA A 523 -18.31 13.38 -5.58
N ARG A 524 -17.21 12.77 -5.13
CA ARG A 524 -16.84 12.71 -3.70
C ARG A 524 -16.75 14.08 -3.02
N LEU A 525 -16.27 15.12 -3.72
CA LEU A 525 -16.18 16.46 -3.13
C LEU A 525 -17.59 16.97 -2.77
N ALA A 526 -18.56 16.79 -3.67
CA ALA A 526 -19.93 17.22 -3.43
C ALA A 526 -20.60 16.47 -2.27
N ARG A 527 -20.24 15.21 -2.02
CA ARG A 527 -20.70 14.44 -0.85
C ARG A 527 -20.01 14.92 0.44
N ALA A 528 -18.68 15.03 0.42
CA ALA A 528 -17.89 15.39 1.60
C ALA A 528 -18.14 16.83 2.11
N LEU A 529 -18.60 17.74 1.25
CA LEU A 529 -19.04 19.08 1.66
C LEU A 529 -20.40 19.08 2.38
N GLN A 530 -21.24 18.07 2.16
CA GLN A 530 -22.56 17.96 2.80
C GLN A 530 -22.52 17.12 4.07
N TRP A 531 -21.55 16.21 4.17
CA TRP A 531 -21.49 15.21 5.24
C TRP A 531 -20.09 14.63 5.37
N THR A 532 -19.59 14.56 6.60
CA THR A 532 -18.40 13.79 6.96
C THR A 532 -18.83 12.62 7.84
N GLU A 533 -18.70 11.41 7.31
CA GLU A 533 -19.01 10.19 8.04
C GLU A 533 -18.07 10.02 9.23
N GLY A 534 -18.57 9.42 10.31
CA GLY A 534 -17.77 9.11 11.49
C GLY A 534 -17.27 10.32 12.27
N PHE A 535 -17.77 11.52 12.01
CA PHE A 535 -17.49 12.65 12.91
C PHE A 535 -17.86 12.26 14.36
N GLY A 536 -17.00 12.58 15.32
CA GLY A 536 -17.19 12.23 16.73
C GLY A 536 -17.24 10.72 17.04
N GLY A 537 -16.63 9.88 16.20
CA GLY A 537 -16.45 8.44 16.44
C GLY A 537 -17.73 7.62 16.32
N ARG A 538 -18.72 8.06 15.54
CA ARG A 538 -20.07 7.45 15.52
C ARG A 538 -20.43 6.81 14.19
N GLU A 539 -21.05 5.65 14.31
CA GLU A 539 -21.57 4.86 13.21
C GLU A 539 -22.64 5.62 12.43
N CYS A 540 -22.57 5.55 11.10
CA CYS A 540 -23.68 5.90 10.24
C CYS A 540 -24.77 4.81 10.39
N PRO A 541 -26.04 5.13 10.69
CA PRO A 541 -27.08 4.11 10.93
C PRO A 541 -27.31 3.13 9.78
N THR A 542 -26.88 3.47 8.55
CA THR A 542 -26.97 2.62 7.36
C THR A 542 -25.86 1.56 7.25
N LEU A 543 -24.82 1.61 8.09
CA LEU A 543 -23.72 0.61 8.09
C LEU A 543 -24.21 -0.79 8.53
N LEU A 544 -25.38 -0.86 9.18
CA LEU A 544 -25.92 -2.06 9.84
C LEU A 544 -26.53 -3.09 8.86
N GLU A 545 -26.95 -2.69 7.66
CA GLU A 545 -27.91 -3.47 6.85
C GLU A 545 -27.29 -4.44 5.81
N HIS A 546 -25.98 -4.41 5.54
CA HIS A 546 -25.39 -5.20 4.43
C HIS A 546 -24.00 -5.80 4.71
N HIS A 547 -23.86 -7.12 4.53
CA HIS A 547 -22.55 -7.78 4.39
C HIS A 547 -21.98 -7.54 2.98
N GLY A 548 -21.13 -6.53 2.85
CA GLY A 548 -20.25 -6.33 1.69
C GLY A 548 -20.44 -5.04 0.88
N SER A 549 -21.48 -4.28 1.18
CA SER A 549 -21.68 -2.91 0.67
C SER A 549 -21.73 -1.90 1.82
N VAL A 550 -20.85 -2.06 2.81
CA VAL A 550 -20.63 -1.06 3.85
C VAL A 550 -19.73 0.00 3.24
N VAL A 551 -20.27 1.18 2.96
CA VAL A 551 -19.56 2.24 2.26
C VAL A 551 -19.48 3.47 3.15
N TRP A 552 -18.27 4.01 3.31
CA TRP A 552 -18.09 5.43 3.63
C TRP A 552 -18.41 6.20 2.35
N HIS A 553 -19.69 6.54 2.19
CA HIS A 553 -20.27 7.21 1.02
C HIS A 553 -19.53 8.51 0.67
N GLY A 554 -18.93 9.20 1.64
CA GLY A 554 -18.13 10.39 1.41
C GLY A 554 -16.85 10.15 0.60
N ILE A 555 -16.29 8.93 0.65
CA ILE A 555 -14.94 8.62 0.15
C ILE A 555 -14.97 7.97 -1.23
N HIS A 556 -15.88 7.02 -1.49
CA HIS A 556 -15.91 6.25 -2.74
C HIS A 556 -17.29 6.23 -3.38
N GLY A 557 -17.36 6.51 -4.69
CA GLY A 557 -18.57 6.39 -5.48
C GLY A 557 -18.36 5.70 -6.83
N LEU A 558 -19.46 5.29 -7.46
CA LEU A 558 -19.45 4.78 -8.83
C LEU A 558 -19.40 5.96 -9.80
N GLY A 559 -18.40 5.96 -10.70
CA GLY A 559 -17.99 7.16 -11.43
C GLY A 559 -18.83 7.56 -12.65
N THR A 560 -18.40 8.66 -13.27
CA THR A 560 -18.89 9.21 -14.53
C THR A 560 -17.70 9.78 -15.30
N VAL A 561 -17.66 9.63 -16.62
CA VAL A 561 -16.64 10.27 -17.46
C VAL A 561 -17.08 11.70 -17.75
N ALA A 562 -16.17 12.66 -17.69
CA ALA A 562 -16.38 14.03 -18.10
C ALA A 562 -15.27 14.48 -19.07
N VAL A 563 -15.57 15.46 -19.92
CA VAL A 563 -14.62 16.02 -20.89
C VAL A 563 -14.47 17.53 -20.77
N ALA A 564 -13.26 18.04 -20.95
CA ALA A 564 -12.92 19.46 -20.95
C ALA A 564 -12.07 19.83 -22.17
N HIS A 565 -12.18 21.07 -22.65
CA HIS A 565 -11.24 21.66 -23.61
C HIS A 565 -10.27 22.59 -22.88
N VAL A 566 -8.97 22.42 -23.10
CA VAL A 566 -7.91 23.32 -22.61
C VAL A 566 -7.13 23.87 -23.82
N PRO A 567 -6.90 25.19 -23.93
CA PRO A 567 -6.18 25.76 -25.07
C PRO A 567 -4.69 25.38 -25.08
N SER A 568 -4.09 25.34 -26.28
CA SER A 568 -2.65 25.18 -26.51
C SER A 568 -1.97 26.55 -26.71
N VAL A 569 -0.63 26.60 -26.68
CA VAL A 569 0.14 27.85 -26.84
C VAL A 569 1.28 27.75 -27.87
N GLY A 570 0.93 27.41 -29.12
CA GLY A 570 1.89 27.45 -30.24
C GLY A 570 3.04 26.46 -30.09
N PRO A 571 4.10 26.58 -30.91
CA PRO A 571 5.15 25.57 -30.94
C PRO A 571 6.04 25.60 -29.69
N VAL A 572 6.47 24.41 -29.26
CA VAL A 572 7.51 24.23 -28.24
C VAL A 572 8.84 24.91 -28.66
N PRO A 573 9.79 25.14 -27.73
CA PRO A 573 11.09 25.68 -28.09
C PRO A 573 11.84 24.68 -28.98
N THR A 574 12.07 25.04 -30.25
CA THR A 574 12.81 24.19 -31.23
C THR A 574 14.10 23.64 -30.63
N ALA A 575 14.55 22.45 -31.04
CA ALA A 575 15.77 21.84 -30.52
C ALA A 575 17.01 22.77 -30.53
N THR A 576 17.14 23.65 -31.54
CA THR A 576 18.23 24.65 -31.58
C THR A 576 18.08 25.75 -30.52
N ALA A 577 16.85 26.20 -30.25
CA ALA A 577 16.56 27.19 -29.21
C ALA A 577 16.74 26.58 -27.81
N LEU A 578 16.21 25.37 -27.59
CA LEU A 578 16.36 24.64 -26.34
C LEU A 578 17.83 24.32 -26.03
N ALA A 579 18.64 23.93 -27.03
CA ALA A 579 20.07 23.72 -26.85
C ALA A 579 20.87 25.00 -26.52
N ALA A 580 20.30 26.19 -26.76
CA ALA A 580 20.90 27.47 -26.38
C ALA A 580 20.53 27.94 -24.97
N THR A 581 19.47 27.40 -24.37
CA THR A 581 18.93 27.83 -23.06
C THR A 581 19.01 26.74 -21.98
N ALA A 582 18.94 25.47 -22.36
CA ALA A 582 18.98 24.31 -21.47
C ALA A 582 20.24 23.44 -21.73
N PRO A 583 21.06 23.15 -20.70
CA PRO A 583 22.21 22.26 -20.86
C PRO A 583 21.76 20.83 -21.17
N LEU A 584 22.60 20.08 -21.88
CA LEU A 584 22.39 18.64 -22.05
C LEU A 584 22.85 17.92 -20.79
N ALA A 585 21.95 17.17 -20.15
CA ALA A 585 22.30 16.21 -19.12
C ALA A 585 22.32 14.80 -19.75
N GLY A 586 23.27 13.94 -19.36
CA GLY A 586 23.30 12.55 -19.85
C GLY A 586 22.09 11.76 -19.39
N THR A 587 21.71 11.94 -18.11
CA THR A 587 20.47 11.48 -17.49
C THR A 587 19.99 12.54 -16.51
N LEU A 588 18.70 12.52 -16.14
CA LEU A 588 18.18 13.33 -15.04
C LEU A 588 18.42 12.57 -13.73
N LEU A 589 19.37 13.06 -12.92
CA LEU A 589 19.74 12.47 -11.63
C LEU A 589 18.85 13.00 -10.51
N SER A 590 18.28 12.11 -9.70
CA SER A 590 17.57 12.44 -8.46
C SER A 590 17.98 11.43 -7.38
N ASP A 591 18.51 11.95 -6.26
CA ASP A 591 19.16 11.18 -5.19
C ASP A 591 18.69 11.64 -3.79
N ASP A 592 17.46 12.16 -3.68
CA ASP A 592 16.93 12.67 -2.41
C ASP A 592 16.65 11.51 -1.42
N ARG A 593 16.39 10.29 -1.93
CA ARG A 593 16.34 9.06 -1.14
C ARG A 593 17.72 8.71 -0.58
N ARG A 594 17.92 9.10 0.68
CA ARG A 594 19.17 8.91 1.45
C ARG A 594 19.52 7.43 1.64
N GLU A 595 18.52 6.57 1.67
CA GLU A 595 18.66 5.13 1.86
C GLU A 595 18.91 4.37 0.55
N ALA A 596 19.61 3.25 0.68
CA ALA A 596 19.76 2.25 -0.37
C ALA A 596 19.41 0.88 0.22
N ARG A 597 18.44 0.17 -0.37
CA ARG A 597 18.07 -1.19 0.02
C ARG A 597 19.26 -2.12 -0.21
N ARG A 598 20.01 -2.44 0.85
CA ARG A 598 21.23 -3.27 0.84
C ARG A 598 21.03 -4.61 1.53
N TRP A 599 19.92 -5.29 1.27
CA TRP A 599 19.68 -6.63 1.85
C TRP A 599 20.46 -7.76 1.14
N ALA A 600 21.11 -7.47 0.02
CA ALA A 600 22.27 -8.23 -0.47
C ALA A 600 23.06 -7.42 -1.51
N GLU A 601 24.39 -7.33 -1.41
CA GLU A 601 25.26 -7.07 -2.58
C GLU A 601 25.41 -8.34 -3.46
N ALA A 602 24.39 -9.21 -3.48
CA ALA A 602 24.43 -10.56 -4.06
C ALA A 602 23.06 -11.09 -4.56
N ARG A 603 22.19 -10.23 -5.10
CA ARG A 603 21.07 -10.65 -5.97
C ARG A 603 21.00 -9.92 -7.33
N THR A 604 21.82 -8.90 -7.55
CA THR A 604 22.17 -8.39 -8.89
C THR A 604 23.08 -9.37 -9.61
N ALA A 605 22.48 -10.50 -9.99
CA ALA A 605 23.02 -11.45 -10.93
C ALA A 605 23.22 -10.73 -12.28
N GLY A 606 24.45 -10.29 -12.56
CA GLY A 606 24.87 -10.05 -13.94
C GLY A 606 24.77 -11.35 -14.76
N PRO A 607 24.77 -11.27 -16.10
CA PRO A 607 24.42 -12.38 -16.98
C PRO A 607 25.16 -13.68 -16.63
N GLY A 608 24.39 -14.68 -16.18
CA GLY A 608 24.88 -16.03 -15.88
C GLY A 608 25.14 -16.36 -14.40
N ALA A 609 24.85 -15.47 -13.44
CA ALA A 609 24.81 -15.90 -12.04
C ALA A 609 23.52 -16.70 -11.75
N THR A 610 23.67 -17.83 -11.06
CA THR A 610 22.56 -18.73 -10.73
C THR A 610 21.63 -18.11 -9.72
N VAL A 611 20.31 -18.17 -9.98
CA VAL A 611 19.27 -17.92 -8.96
C VAL A 611 19.62 -18.77 -7.73
N PRO A 612 19.75 -18.18 -6.51
CA PRO A 612 20.01 -18.96 -5.32
C PRO A 612 18.94 -20.03 -5.13
N GLU A 613 19.34 -21.27 -4.85
CA GLU A 613 18.38 -22.32 -4.52
C GLU A 613 17.57 -21.87 -3.29
N ARG A 614 16.25 -22.04 -3.34
CA ARG A 614 15.38 -21.74 -2.20
C ARG A 614 15.74 -22.66 -1.04
N TYR A 615 15.64 -22.15 0.18
CA TYR A 615 15.74 -22.99 1.37
C TYR A 615 14.66 -24.08 1.33
N VAL A 616 15.03 -25.29 1.74
CA VAL A 616 14.13 -26.46 1.74
C VAL A 616 14.25 -27.20 3.06
N ALA A 617 13.12 -27.38 3.73
CA ALA A 617 13.00 -28.25 4.90
C ALA A 617 12.59 -29.66 4.45
N GLU A 618 13.47 -30.64 4.67
CA GLU A 618 13.14 -32.07 4.55
C GLU A 618 12.78 -32.62 5.94
N VAL A 619 11.54 -33.06 6.13
CA VAL A 619 11.01 -33.56 7.41
C VAL A 619 10.27 -34.87 7.17
N GLY A 620 10.86 -35.99 7.61
CA GLY A 620 10.35 -37.32 7.31
C GLY A 620 10.35 -37.59 5.80
N ASP A 621 9.17 -37.92 5.25
CA ASP A 621 8.96 -38.09 3.81
C ASP A 621 8.53 -36.78 3.09
N HIS A 622 8.36 -35.67 3.82
CA HIS A 622 7.93 -34.38 3.25
C HIS A 622 9.12 -33.48 2.90
N ARG A 623 8.95 -32.68 1.85
CA ARG A 623 9.93 -31.69 1.38
C ARG A 623 9.19 -30.38 1.10
N TRP A 624 9.40 -29.38 1.96
CA TRP A 624 8.78 -28.07 1.83
C TRP A 624 9.79 -27.01 1.42
N THR A 625 9.41 -26.17 0.47
CA THR A 625 10.20 -25.05 -0.03
C THR A 625 9.81 -23.77 0.70
N LEU A 626 10.78 -22.93 1.03
CA LEU A 626 10.53 -21.62 1.62
C LEU A 626 10.10 -20.58 0.58
N TYR A 627 8.96 -19.97 0.83
CA TYR A 627 8.43 -18.81 0.12
C TYR A 627 8.22 -17.65 1.09
N TRP A 628 8.41 -16.44 0.61
CA TRP A 628 8.30 -15.21 1.40
C TRP A 628 7.10 -14.40 0.96
N GLY A 629 6.33 -13.85 1.88
CA GLY A 629 5.19 -12.99 1.54
C GLY A 629 4.81 -12.03 2.64
N ASP A 630 3.69 -11.36 2.44
CA ASP A 630 3.11 -10.38 3.37
C ASP A 630 1.59 -10.42 3.19
N LEU A 631 0.86 -10.38 4.30
CA LEU A 631 -0.57 -10.69 4.39
C LEU A 631 -1.37 -9.56 5.05
N HIS A 632 -0.77 -8.38 5.17
CA HIS A 632 -1.41 -7.21 5.76
C HIS A 632 -0.95 -5.97 5.00
N ARG A 633 -1.85 -5.36 4.24
CA ARG A 633 -1.53 -4.12 3.52
C ARG A 633 -2.78 -3.32 3.15
N HIS A 634 -2.75 -2.02 3.44
CA HIS A 634 -3.79 -1.09 3.01
C HIS A 634 -3.42 -0.38 1.70
N SER A 635 -4.44 -0.08 0.90
CA SER A 635 -4.33 0.71 -0.33
C SER A 635 -5.10 2.03 -0.23
N LEU A 636 -5.24 2.73 -1.36
CA LEU A 636 -6.12 3.90 -1.49
C LEU A 636 -7.62 3.60 -1.39
N VAL A 637 -8.01 2.32 -1.27
CA VAL A 637 -9.39 1.96 -0.89
C VAL A 637 -9.62 2.26 0.59
N SER A 638 -8.64 1.97 1.45
CA SER A 638 -8.76 2.22 2.89
C SER A 638 -8.74 3.71 3.25
N ARG A 639 -9.53 4.07 4.25
CA ARG A 639 -9.59 5.44 4.79
C ARG A 639 -8.32 5.83 5.54
N CYS A 640 -7.73 4.91 6.32
CA CYS A 640 -6.56 5.14 7.17
C CYS A 640 -5.32 5.68 6.44
N THR A 641 -5.17 5.36 5.15
CA THR A 641 -4.07 5.79 4.29
C THR A 641 -4.24 7.23 3.75
N ALA A 642 -5.45 7.78 3.83
CA ALA A 642 -5.83 9.18 3.55
C ALA A 642 -5.27 9.82 2.26
N GLY A 643 -4.96 9.00 1.23
CA GLY A 643 -4.37 9.47 -0.03
C GLY A 643 -2.84 9.48 -0.09
N ASP A 644 -2.13 9.08 0.97
CA ASP A 644 -0.65 9.09 1.02
C ASP A 644 0.00 7.81 0.44
N GLU A 645 -0.75 6.71 0.34
CA GLU A 645 -0.30 5.45 -0.27
C GLU A 645 -0.46 5.46 -1.80
N PRO A 646 0.36 4.72 -2.56
CA PRO A 646 0.31 4.71 -4.02
C PRO A 646 -0.88 3.90 -4.58
N SER A 647 -1.04 3.88 -5.91
CA SER A 647 -2.16 3.14 -6.53
C SER A 647 -2.05 1.62 -6.33
N LEU A 648 -3.17 0.91 -6.51
CA LEU A 648 -3.19 -0.54 -6.36
C LEU A 648 -2.26 -1.26 -7.36
N GLU A 649 -2.07 -0.69 -8.56
CA GLU A 649 -1.10 -1.17 -9.56
C GLU A 649 0.35 -0.99 -9.07
N ASP A 650 0.65 0.17 -8.49
CA ASP A 650 1.97 0.49 -7.92
C ASP A 650 2.32 -0.40 -6.73
N PHE A 651 1.33 -0.78 -5.92
CA PHE A 651 1.53 -1.69 -4.79
C PHE A 651 1.96 -3.08 -5.20
N TYR A 652 1.36 -3.62 -6.26
CA TYR A 652 1.74 -4.92 -6.78
C TYR A 652 3.12 -4.88 -7.46
N ARG A 653 3.46 -3.74 -8.10
CA ARG A 653 4.82 -3.45 -8.58
C ARG A 653 5.84 -3.40 -7.42
N TYR A 654 5.51 -2.69 -6.32
CA TYR A 654 6.30 -2.65 -5.08
C TYR A 654 6.52 -4.05 -4.48
N ALA A 655 5.46 -4.82 -4.30
CA ALA A 655 5.50 -6.18 -3.77
C ALA A 655 6.43 -7.09 -4.59
N TRP A 656 6.33 -7.03 -5.92
CA TRP A 656 7.08 -7.89 -6.83
C TRP A 656 8.58 -7.59 -6.88
N ASP A 657 8.95 -6.31 -7.00
CA ASP A 657 10.34 -5.87 -7.24
C ASP A 657 11.05 -5.37 -5.98
N VAL A 658 10.39 -4.50 -5.21
CA VAL A 658 11.00 -3.81 -4.06
C VAL A 658 10.90 -4.63 -2.78
N CYS A 659 9.96 -5.56 -2.64
CA CYS A 659 9.98 -6.55 -1.56
C CYS A 659 10.52 -7.92 -2.02
N GLU A 660 10.43 -8.24 -3.30
CA GLU A 660 10.63 -9.59 -3.86
C GLU A 660 9.66 -10.65 -3.28
N TYR A 661 8.45 -10.26 -2.88
CA TYR A 661 7.48 -11.22 -2.35
C TYR A 661 7.17 -12.32 -3.39
N ASP A 662 6.93 -13.53 -2.88
CA ASP A 662 6.50 -14.72 -3.60
C ASP A 662 4.97 -14.89 -3.49
N PHE A 663 4.36 -14.50 -2.37
CA PHE A 663 2.92 -14.39 -2.18
C PHE A 663 2.54 -13.09 -1.47
N TRP A 664 1.30 -12.63 -1.64
CA TRP A 664 0.88 -11.28 -1.24
C TRP A 664 -0.63 -11.22 -0.99
N ALA A 665 -1.07 -10.41 -0.02
CA ALA A 665 -2.47 -9.99 0.08
C ALA A 665 -2.55 -8.49 0.37
N VAL A 666 -3.42 -7.79 -0.36
CA VAL A 666 -3.93 -6.47 0.07
C VAL A 666 -5.17 -6.75 0.91
N THR A 667 -5.24 -6.14 2.08
CA THR A 667 -6.25 -6.37 3.11
C THR A 667 -6.89 -5.05 3.52
N ASP A 668 -7.45 -4.34 2.54
CA ASP A 668 -8.18 -3.10 2.84
C ASP A 668 -9.35 -3.36 3.82
N HIS A 669 -9.63 -2.37 4.66
CA HIS A 669 -10.77 -2.38 5.59
C HIS A 669 -12.08 -2.73 4.86
N ALA A 670 -12.81 -3.73 5.36
CA ALA A 670 -14.07 -4.15 4.78
C ALA A 670 -15.14 -3.05 4.78
N GLU A 671 -15.19 -2.22 5.82
CA GLU A 671 -16.12 -1.10 5.91
C GLU A 671 -15.84 0.04 4.93
N ASN A 672 -14.64 0.11 4.35
CA ASN A 672 -14.27 1.11 3.34
C ASN A 672 -14.54 0.61 1.90
N SER A 673 -14.96 -0.64 1.74
CA SER A 673 -15.06 -1.32 0.45
C SER A 673 -16.50 -1.48 -0.02
N SER A 674 -16.81 -0.95 -1.21
CA SER A 674 -18.03 -1.30 -1.94
C SER A 674 -17.82 -2.56 -2.79
N ASP A 675 -18.90 -3.17 -3.29
CA ASP A 675 -18.88 -4.30 -4.24
C ASP A 675 -17.85 -4.10 -5.38
N HIS A 676 -17.77 -2.90 -5.94
CA HIS A 676 -16.83 -2.55 -7.00
C HIS A 676 -15.36 -2.51 -6.51
N GLN A 677 -15.10 -2.00 -5.30
CA GLN A 677 -13.75 -1.99 -4.75
C GLN A 677 -13.30 -3.40 -4.37
N TRP A 678 -14.19 -4.19 -3.76
CA TRP A 678 -13.90 -5.59 -3.45
C TRP A 678 -13.68 -6.45 -4.71
N TRP A 679 -14.45 -6.19 -5.77
CA TRP A 679 -14.19 -6.77 -7.09
C TRP A 679 -12.82 -6.34 -7.65
N SER A 680 -12.48 -5.06 -7.53
CA SER A 680 -11.23 -4.48 -8.04
C SER A 680 -10.00 -5.03 -7.33
N LEU A 681 -10.07 -5.23 -6.01
CA LEU A 681 -9.02 -5.88 -5.21
C LEU A 681 -8.77 -7.32 -5.68
N GLN A 682 -9.83 -8.11 -5.83
CA GLN A 682 -9.74 -9.44 -6.46
C GLN A 682 -9.21 -9.34 -7.91
N LYS A 683 -9.58 -8.28 -8.67
CA LYS A 683 -9.18 -8.10 -10.09
C LYS A 683 -7.67 -7.98 -10.24
N ILE A 684 -7.05 -7.11 -9.44
CA ILE A 684 -5.59 -6.94 -9.47
C ILE A 684 -4.89 -8.19 -8.93
N ALA A 685 -5.45 -8.86 -7.90
CA ALA A 685 -4.91 -10.13 -7.40
C ALA A 685 -4.84 -11.23 -8.48
N ASP A 686 -5.86 -11.36 -9.34
CA ASP A 686 -5.83 -12.30 -10.47
C ASP A 686 -4.95 -11.82 -11.63
N LEU A 687 -4.93 -10.52 -11.92
CA LEU A 687 -4.15 -9.94 -13.03
C LEU A 687 -2.64 -10.17 -12.87
N PHE A 688 -2.15 -10.06 -11.63
CA PHE A 688 -0.73 -10.22 -11.28
C PHE A 688 -0.37 -11.66 -10.86
N HIS A 689 -1.32 -12.59 -10.83
CA HIS A 689 -1.03 -13.98 -10.48
C HIS A 689 -0.18 -14.64 -11.58
N VAL A 690 1.07 -14.96 -11.23
CA VAL A 690 2.00 -15.69 -12.08
C VAL A 690 2.46 -16.94 -11.33
N PRO A 691 1.80 -18.10 -11.53
CA PRO A 691 2.13 -19.35 -10.85
C PRO A 691 3.61 -19.69 -10.92
N GLY A 692 4.18 -20.13 -9.79
CA GLY A 692 5.62 -20.39 -9.67
C GLY A 692 6.52 -19.15 -9.51
N ARG A 693 5.97 -17.92 -9.55
CA ARG A 693 6.73 -16.66 -9.36
C ARG A 693 6.09 -15.69 -8.36
N PHE A 694 4.79 -15.41 -8.47
CA PHE A 694 4.09 -14.46 -7.61
C PHE A 694 2.62 -14.85 -7.46
N VAL A 695 2.17 -15.02 -6.23
CA VAL A 695 0.86 -15.60 -5.87
C VAL A 695 0.08 -14.65 -4.97
N PRO A 696 -0.70 -13.72 -5.56
CA PRO A 696 -1.63 -12.91 -4.80
C PRO A 696 -2.82 -13.74 -4.31
N LEU A 697 -3.20 -13.54 -3.05
CA LEU A 697 -4.37 -14.10 -2.38
C LEU A 697 -5.43 -13.01 -2.25
N TYR A 698 -6.71 -13.40 -2.08
CA TYR A 698 -7.75 -12.44 -1.73
C TYR A 698 -7.80 -12.26 -0.21
N GLY A 699 -7.92 -11.02 0.25
CA GLY A 699 -8.14 -10.75 1.67
C GLY A 699 -8.69 -9.37 1.95
N PHE A 700 -9.14 -9.17 3.19
CA PHE A 700 -9.66 -7.90 3.70
C PHE A 700 -9.37 -7.82 5.20
N GLU A 701 -9.32 -6.61 5.75
CA GLU A 701 -9.28 -6.42 7.20
C GLU A 701 -10.71 -6.26 7.74
N TRP A 702 -11.04 -7.05 8.77
CA TRP A 702 -12.24 -6.90 9.58
C TRP A 702 -11.87 -6.14 10.86
N THR A 703 -12.50 -4.99 11.10
CA THR A 703 -11.96 -3.95 11.99
C THR A 703 -12.90 -3.67 13.17
N SER A 704 -12.67 -4.31 14.32
CA SER A 704 -13.42 -4.07 15.57
C SER A 704 -12.59 -3.34 16.62
N ALA A 705 -13.02 -2.14 17.00
CA ALA A 705 -12.41 -1.36 18.08
C ALA A 705 -12.54 -2.05 19.47
N ASP A 706 -13.60 -2.85 19.68
CA ASP A 706 -13.89 -3.50 20.97
C ASP A 706 -13.15 -4.82 21.17
N THR A 707 -12.81 -5.55 20.10
CA THR A 707 -12.34 -6.96 20.18
C THR A 707 -11.05 -7.26 19.40
N GLY A 708 -10.50 -6.26 18.71
CA GLY A 708 -9.33 -6.39 17.87
C GLY A 708 -9.69 -6.61 16.41
N HIS A 709 -8.78 -6.21 15.53
CA HIS A 709 -8.93 -6.40 14.09
C HIS A 709 -8.52 -7.82 13.67
N GLN A 710 -8.93 -8.26 12.48
CA GLN A 710 -8.62 -9.56 11.90
C GLN A 710 -8.38 -9.41 10.39
N ASN A 711 -7.18 -9.74 9.89
CA ASN A 711 -7.00 -9.96 8.45
C ASN A 711 -7.62 -11.30 8.05
N VAL A 712 -8.57 -11.30 7.14
CA VAL A 712 -9.20 -12.49 6.57
C VAL A 712 -8.53 -12.79 5.24
N ILE A 713 -7.86 -13.94 5.14
CA ILE A 713 -7.17 -14.37 3.91
C ILE A 713 -7.83 -15.64 3.38
N TYR A 714 -8.33 -15.58 2.15
CA TYR A 714 -8.92 -16.72 1.46
C TYR A 714 -7.87 -17.62 0.81
N GLY A 715 -8.18 -18.92 0.69
CA GLY A 715 -7.35 -19.89 -0.01
C GLY A 715 -7.46 -19.82 -1.53
N ASP A 716 -7.17 -20.93 -2.22
CA ASP A 716 -7.39 -21.04 -3.67
C ASP A 716 -8.88 -21.12 -3.97
N VAL A 717 -9.45 -20.00 -4.40
CA VAL A 717 -10.89 -19.81 -4.61
C VAL A 717 -11.16 -19.05 -5.91
N GLU A 718 -12.32 -19.32 -6.52
CA GLU A 718 -12.82 -18.48 -7.61
C GLU A 718 -13.19 -17.07 -7.08
N ARG A 719 -13.18 -16.09 -7.98
CA ARG A 719 -13.62 -14.71 -7.69
C ARG A 719 -15.08 -14.70 -7.23
N GLY A 720 -15.39 -13.80 -6.29
CA GLY A 720 -16.71 -13.72 -5.67
C GLY A 720 -16.74 -14.23 -4.22
N ALA A 721 -15.57 -14.34 -3.59
CA ALA A 721 -15.47 -14.56 -2.15
C ALA A 721 -16.24 -13.47 -1.38
N PRO A 722 -16.94 -13.79 -0.28
CA PRO A 722 -17.69 -12.79 0.48
C PRO A 722 -16.75 -11.83 1.21
N ILE A 723 -17.31 -10.72 1.70
CA ILE A 723 -16.60 -9.73 2.51
C ILE A 723 -17.52 -9.29 3.66
N PHE A 724 -16.96 -9.18 4.87
CA PHE A 724 -17.71 -8.99 6.10
C PHE A 724 -17.15 -7.81 6.89
N SER A 725 -18.02 -6.95 7.39
CA SER A 725 -17.63 -5.79 8.21
C SER A 725 -17.98 -6.02 9.69
N ALA A 726 -17.20 -5.43 10.59
CA ALA A 726 -17.51 -5.38 12.02
C ALA A 726 -18.75 -4.53 12.36
N PHE A 727 -19.22 -3.69 11.43
CA PHE A 727 -20.42 -2.88 11.61
C PHE A 727 -21.71 -3.56 11.12
N ALA A 728 -21.63 -4.67 10.38
CA ALA A 728 -22.81 -5.38 9.88
C ALA A 728 -23.43 -6.28 10.97
N GLU A 729 -24.77 -6.34 11.01
CA GLU A 729 -25.50 -7.18 11.99
C GLU A 729 -25.03 -8.64 11.91
N GLY A 730 -24.76 -9.26 13.07
CA GLY A 730 -24.30 -10.64 13.15
C GLY A 730 -22.79 -10.85 12.99
N THR A 731 -22.05 -9.92 12.37
CA THR A 731 -20.58 -10.00 12.22
C THR A 731 -19.81 -9.00 13.07
N THR A 732 -20.40 -8.52 14.18
CA THR A 732 -19.80 -7.51 15.08
C THR A 732 -18.76 -8.02 16.08
N THR A 733 -18.50 -9.34 16.10
CA THR A 733 -17.46 -9.98 16.92
C THR A 733 -16.72 -11.03 16.09
N PRO A 734 -15.49 -11.46 16.48
CA PRO A 734 -14.76 -12.48 15.74
C PRO A 734 -15.54 -13.79 15.61
N ARG A 735 -16.34 -14.14 16.62
CA ARG A 735 -17.25 -15.30 16.56
C ARG A 735 -18.31 -15.16 15.47
N GLY A 736 -18.93 -13.98 15.37
CA GLY A 736 -19.90 -13.67 14.32
C GLY A 736 -19.30 -13.73 12.91
N LEU A 737 -18.09 -13.18 12.75
CA LEU A 737 -17.29 -13.31 11.53
C LEU A 737 -17.03 -14.79 11.16
N TRP A 738 -16.60 -15.62 12.12
CA TRP A 738 -16.34 -17.04 11.89
C TRP A 738 -17.61 -17.86 11.60
N ASP A 739 -18.73 -17.52 12.24
CA ASP A 739 -20.02 -18.15 11.94
C ASP A 739 -20.48 -17.80 10.51
N ALA A 740 -20.33 -16.54 10.08
CA ALA A 740 -20.61 -16.12 8.70
C ALA A 740 -19.67 -16.79 7.68
N LEU A 741 -18.36 -16.86 7.95
CA LEU A 741 -17.41 -17.62 7.11
C LEU A 741 -17.77 -19.11 7.02
N ALA A 742 -18.37 -19.69 8.07
CA ALA A 742 -18.81 -21.09 8.07
C ALA A 742 -20.05 -21.35 7.20
N GLU A 743 -20.87 -20.33 6.92
CA GLU A 743 -21.97 -20.42 5.95
C GLU A 743 -21.48 -20.43 4.49
N HIS A 744 -20.22 -20.07 4.26
CA HIS A 744 -19.57 -19.98 2.95
C HIS A 744 -18.42 -21.00 2.77
N PRO A 745 -18.63 -22.32 2.94
CA PRO A 745 -17.56 -23.32 2.95
C PRO A 745 -16.85 -23.55 1.60
N ALA A 746 -17.32 -22.92 0.51
CA ALA A 746 -16.61 -22.85 -0.76
C ALA A 746 -15.43 -21.85 -0.73
N TYR A 747 -15.37 -20.99 0.29
CA TYR A 747 -14.37 -19.95 0.48
C TYR A 747 -13.61 -20.18 1.80
N PRO A 748 -12.73 -21.19 1.88
CA PRO A 748 -11.90 -21.41 3.06
C PRO A 748 -11.01 -20.19 3.35
N ALA A 749 -10.87 -19.83 4.62
CA ALA A 749 -10.12 -18.66 5.06
C ALA A 749 -9.37 -18.90 6.37
N VAL A 750 -8.27 -18.18 6.55
CA VAL A 750 -7.65 -17.92 7.87
C VAL A 750 -8.02 -16.52 8.34
N THR A 751 -8.12 -16.32 9.65
CA THR A 751 -8.23 -15.01 10.28
C THR A 751 -7.02 -14.75 11.16
N ILE A 752 -6.42 -13.56 11.02
CA ILE A 752 -5.12 -13.23 11.61
C ILE A 752 -5.28 -11.96 12.47
N PRO A 753 -5.33 -12.05 13.81
CA PRO A 753 -5.13 -10.89 14.67
C PRO A 753 -3.79 -10.21 14.45
N HIS A 754 -3.79 -8.89 14.49
CA HIS A 754 -2.59 -8.06 14.45
C HIS A 754 -2.59 -6.99 15.54
N HIS A 755 -1.45 -6.30 15.66
CA HIS A 755 -1.07 -5.42 16.79
C HIS A 755 -1.51 -5.88 18.21
N PRO A 756 -1.34 -7.17 18.59
CA PRO A 756 -1.75 -7.69 19.90
C PRO A 756 -0.88 -7.09 21.02
N GLY A 757 -1.44 -6.19 21.83
CA GLY A 757 -0.68 -5.42 22.82
C GLY A 757 -0.71 -3.90 22.60
N ALA A 758 -1.23 -3.42 21.47
CA ALA A 758 -1.46 -1.99 21.27
C ALA A 758 -2.52 -1.43 22.25
N ALA A 759 -2.29 -0.21 22.74
CA ALA A 759 -3.20 0.47 23.65
C ALA A 759 -4.60 0.69 23.04
N MET A 760 -4.62 1.26 21.82
CA MET A 760 -5.83 1.68 21.11
C MET A 760 -6.79 0.51 20.83
N VAL A 761 -6.32 -0.47 20.04
CA VAL A 761 -7.09 -1.66 19.67
C VAL A 761 -6.21 -2.87 19.90
N HIS A 762 -6.56 -3.66 20.90
CA HIS A 762 -5.89 -4.91 21.25
C HIS A 762 -6.75 -6.09 20.84
N HIS A 763 -6.13 -7.24 20.57
CA HIS A 763 -6.88 -8.47 20.38
C HIS A 763 -7.40 -9.02 21.71
N ASP A 764 -8.70 -9.30 21.78
CA ASP A 764 -9.31 -10.01 22.90
C ASP A 764 -9.11 -11.52 22.74
N TRP A 765 -8.13 -12.08 23.45
CA TRP A 765 -7.87 -13.51 23.54
C TRP A 765 -9.01 -14.33 24.19
N GLY A 766 -10.12 -13.71 24.60
CA GLY A 766 -11.38 -14.40 24.85
C GLY A 766 -12.01 -15.04 23.60
N PHE A 767 -11.60 -14.61 22.41
CA PHE A 767 -12.03 -15.17 21.13
C PHE A 767 -10.95 -16.06 20.50
N HIS A 768 -11.29 -17.33 20.27
CA HIS A 768 -10.52 -18.24 19.41
C HIS A 768 -11.46 -19.28 18.78
N ASP A 769 -11.26 -19.57 17.50
CA ASP A 769 -11.79 -20.73 16.82
C ASP A 769 -10.66 -21.32 15.98
N GLU A 770 -10.21 -22.53 16.34
CA GLU A 770 -9.07 -23.18 15.70
C GLU A 770 -9.25 -23.31 14.18
N ARG A 771 -10.47 -23.35 13.64
CA ARG A 771 -10.69 -23.50 12.18
C ARG A 771 -10.12 -22.31 11.39
N TYR A 772 -10.18 -21.12 11.98
CA TYR A 772 -9.90 -19.84 11.33
C TYR A 772 -8.71 -19.11 11.95
N GLY A 773 -8.67 -19.00 13.29
CA GLY A 773 -7.62 -18.33 14.05
C GLY A 773 -6.33 -19.15 14.08
N ARG A 774 -5.65 -19.25 12.94
CA ARG A 774 -4.44 -20.07 12.78
C ARG A 774 -3.15 -19.31 13.00
N LEU A 775 -3.11 -18.02 12.73
CA LEU A 775 -1.88 -17.20 12.75
C LEU A 775 -2.08 -15.95 13.59
N VAL A 776 -0.98 -15.32 14.01
CA VAL A 776 -0.96 -14.00 14.64
C VAL A 776 0.26 -13.21 14.17
N GLU A 777 0.08 -11.91 13.99
CA GLU A 777 1.17 -10.99 13.67
C GLU A 777 1.97 -10.66 14.95
N VAL A 778 3.20 -11.16 15.02
CA VAL A 778 4.12 -10.93 16.16
C VAL A 778 5.01 -9.70 15.95
N PHE A 779 5.12 -9.22 14.72
CA PHE A 779 5.88 -8.03 14.35
C PHE A 779 5.21 -7.34 13.15
N GLN A 780 5.07 -6.03 13.23
CA GLN A 780 4.57 -5.19 12.15
C GLN A 780 5.66 -4.22 11.70
N ALA A 781 5.87 -4.00 10.39
CA ALA A 781 6.92 -3.09 9.92
C ALA A 781 6.84 -1.69 10.57
N CYS A 782 5.69 -1.00 10.47
CA CYS A 782 5.54 0.33 11.08
C CYS A 782 5.41 0.33 12.62
N ARG A 783 5.15 -0.80 13.28
CA ARG A 783 4.88 -0.83 14.73
C ARG A 783 5.84 -1.70 15.56
N GLY A 784 6.78 -2.41 14.96
CA GLY A 784 7.70 -3.27 15.70
C GLY A 784 7.05 -4.51 16.32
N SER A 785 7.62 -5.01 17.42
CA SER A 785 7.27 -6.30 18.01
C SER A 785 6.15 -6.25 19.06
N TYR A 786 5.31 -7.27 19.00
CA TYR A 786 4.20 -7.60 19.88
C TYR A 786 4.36 -8.99 20.55
N GLU A 787 5.58 -9.54 20.59
CA GLU A 787 5.87 -10.85 21.19
C GLU A 787 5.43 -10.93 22.67
N SER A 788 5.79 -9.93 23.46
CA SER A 788 5.50 -9.84 24.90
C SER A 788 5.60 -8.38 25.38
N ASP A 789 5.23 -8.14 26.66
CA ASP A 789 5.42 -6.85 27.33
C ASP A 789 6.90 -6.42 27.48
N ARG A 790 7.85 -7.28 27.11
CA ARG A 790 9.31 -7.01 27.16
C ARG A 790 10.02 -7.36 25.84
N ALA A 791 9.32 -7.20 24.72
CA ALA A 791 9.87 -7.51 23.41
C ALA A 791 11.07 -6.62 23.05
N PHE A 792 11.97 -7.14 22.22
CA PHE A 792 12.97 -6.32 21.54
C PHE A 792 12.32 -5.63 20.34
N ARG A 793 12.74 -4.39 20.04
CA ARG A 793 12.12 -3.54 19.00
C ARG A 793 10.60 -3.41 19.15
N GLN A 794 10.14 -3.33 20.39
CA GLN A 794 8.74 -3.23 20.78
C GLN A 794 8.10 -1.91 20.35
N TYR A 795 6.78 -1.93 20.10
CA TYR A 795 6.03 -0.72 19.77
C TYR A 795 5.97 0.32 20.90
N ALA A 796 5.94 1.60 20.53
CA ALA A 796 5.75 2.70 21.47
C ALA A 796 4.36 2.68 22.15
N ASP A 797 3.28 2.44 21.40
CA ASP A 797 1.91 2.30 21.97
C ASP A 797 1.61 0.86 22.42
N GLY A 798 2.60 -0.05 22.39
CA GLY A 798 2.45 -1.44 22.79
C GLY A 798 2.40 -1.57 24.32
N THR A 799 1.41 -1.00 25.00
CA THR A 799 1.32 -0.92 26.47
C THR A 799 0.16 -1.72 27.08
N ARG A 800 -0.65 -2.41 26.27
CA ARG A 800 -1.79 -3.20 26.75
C ARG A 800 -1.37 -4.58 27.28
N GLN A 801 -0.97 -4.61 28.54
CA GLN A 801 -0.59 -5.84 29.25
C GLN A 801 -1.68 -6.94 29.20
N GLY A 802 -1.25 -8.20 29.11
CA GLY A 802 -2.14 -9.37 29.06
C GLY A 802 -2.76 -9.64 27.68
N THR A 803 -2.31 -8.93 26.64
CA THR A 803 -2.86 -9.05 25.28
C THR A 803 -1.80 -9.31 24.20
N PHE A 804 -0.54 -9.53 24.58
CA PHE A 804 0.55 -9.85 23.63
C PHE A 804 0.44 -11.28 23.08
N VAL A 805 1.23 -11.61 22.05
CA VAL A 805 1.25 -12.96 21.44
C VAL A 805 1.49 -14.06 22.47
N VAL A 806 2.47 -13.88 23.37
CA VAL A 806 2.76 -14.84 24.44
C VAL A 806 1.59 -15.01 25.42
N ASP A 807 0.75 -13.99 25.63
CA ASP A 807 -0.43 -14.10 26.50
C ASP A 807 -1.51 -15.00 25.86
N GLY A 808 -1.71 -14.88 24.53
CA GLY A 808 -2.59 -15.77 23.76
C GLY A 808 -2.11 -17.23 23.76
N LEU A 809 -0.80 -17.46 23.59
CA LEU A 809 -0.21 -18.80 23.69
C LEU A 809 -0.36 -19.39 25.10
N LYS A 810 -0.16 -18.57 26.16
CA LYS A 810 -0.40 -18.96 27.57
C LYS A 810 -1.88 -19.22 27.89
N ALA A 811 -2.80 -18.67 27.11
CA ALA A 811 -4.24 -18.98 27.19
C ALA A 811 -4.62 -20.32 26.51
N GLY A 812 -3.68 -20.97 25.82
CA GLY A 812 -3.86 -22.27 25.15
C GLY A 812 -4.19 -22.18 23.66
N HIS A 813 -4.11 -20.99 23.04
CA HIS A 813 -4.45 -20.81 21.63
C HIS A 813 -3.31 -21.32 20.73
N LYS A 814 -3.64 -22.18 19.75
CA LYS A 814 -2.64 -22.82 18.89
C LYS A 814 -2.41 -22.02 17.61
N VAL A 815 -1.75 -20.88 17.74
CA VAL A 815 -1.44 -19.94 16.64
C VAL A 815 0.02 -20.01 16.18
N GLY A 816 0.24 -19.89 14.88
CA GLY A 816 1.55 -19.69 14.26
C GLY A 816 1.93 -18.20 14.22
N MET A 817 3.21 -17.89 14.09
CA MET A 817 3.71 -16.52 14.06
C MET A 817 3.99 -16.06 12.63
N ILE A 818 3.60 -14.82 12.32
CA ILE A 818 3.95 -14.11 11.08
C ILE A 818 4.38 -12.67 11.36
N ALA A 819 4.98 -12.00 10.37
CA ALA A 819 5.21 -10.57 10.37
C ALA A 819 4.71 -9.94 9.07
N SER A 820 4.17 -8.72 9.15
CA SER A 820 3.48 -8.06 8.04
C SER A 820 3.76 -6.55 8.02
N SER A 821 3.43 -5.83 6.94
CA SER A 821 3.75 -4.40 6.82
C SER A 821 2.64 -3.43 7.24
N ASP A 822 1.38 -3.74 6.89
CA ASP A 822 0.16 -2.98 7.21
C ASP A 822 0.09 -1.59 6.53
N HIS A 823 0.73 -0.59 7.12
CA HIS A 823 0.75 0.81 6.68
C HIS A 823 2.17 1.22 6.26
N GLY A 824 2.29 2.34 5.53
CA GLY A 824 3.54 3.05 5.28
C GLY A 824 4.55 2.23 4.49
N HIS A 825 5.73 2.77 4.21
CA HIS A 825 6.63 2.14 3.23
C HIS A 825 7.52 1.03 3.80
N GLY A 826 7.19 0.52 4.98
CA GLY A 826 7.84 -0.64 5.56
C GLY A 826 7.60 -1.94 4.79
N ALA A 827 8.46 -2.92 5.04
CA ALA A 827 8.30 -4.31 4.63
C ALA A 827 8.60 -5.23 5.81
N SER A 828 7.85 -6.32 5.92
CA SER A 828 8.06 -7.40 6.88
C SER A 828 7.48 -8.68 6.29
N TYR A 829 7.93 -9.83 6.78
CA TYR A 829 7.87 -11.05 5.99
C TYR A 829 7.29 -12.23 6.76
N VAL A 830 6.31 -12.88 6.12
CA VAL A 830 5.90 -14.24 6.38
C VAL A 830 6.84 -15.17 5.63
N GLY A 831 7.60 -16.01 6.33
CA GLY A 831 8.28 -17.16 5.74
C GLY A 831 7.37 -18.38 5.80
N ALA A 832 6.88 -18.88 4.67
CA ALA A 832 5.95 -20.02 4.60
C ALA A 832 6.58 -21.25 3.92
N PHE A 833 6.39 -22.41 4.51
CA PHE A 833 6.89 -23.70 4.02
C PHE A 833 5.79 -24.49 3.29
N ALA A 834 5.81 -24.39 1.96
CA ALA A 834 4.81 -24.97 1.06
C ALA A 834 5.45 -26.01 0.11
N GLU A 835 4.66 -26.90 -0.50
CA GLU A 835 5.21 -27.88 -1.46
C GLU A 835 5.61 -27.19 -2.77
N THR A 836 4.74 -26.34 -3.32
CA THR A 836 5.00 -25.48 -4.48
C THR A 836 4.55 -24.03 -4.25
N LEU A 837 4.68 -23.17 -5.27
CA LEU A 837 4.24 -21.77 -5.24
C LEU A 837 2.98 -21.57 -6.09
N ASP A 838 1.86 -21.99 -5.51
CA ASP A 838 0.50 -21.67 -5.95
C ASP A 838 -0.38 -21.29 -4.74
N ARG A 839 -1.63 -20.86 -5.00
CA ARG A 839 -2.54 -20.39 -3.95
C ARG A 839 -2.90 -21.49 -2.94
N GLY A 840 -3.01 -22.75 -3.39
CA GLY A 840 -3.41 -23.88 -2.57
C GLY A 840 -2.32 -24.28 -1.59
N ASP A 841 -1.12 -24.53 -2.09
CA ASP A 841 0.03 -24.95 -1.28
C ASP A 841 0.48 -23.86 -0.29
N VAL A 842 0.40 -22.58 -0.69
CA VAL A 842 0.65 -21.44 0.21
C VAL A 842 -0.42 -21.36 1.29
N PHE A 843 -1.71 -21.43 0.94
CA PHE A 843 -2.78 -21.42 1.94
C PHE A 843 -2.69 -22.60 2.90
N ASP A 844 -2.36 -23.80 2.42
CA ASP A 844 -2.14 -24.98 3.27
C ASP A 844 -0.95 -24.80 4.23
N ALA A 845 0.09 -24.05 3.85
CA ALA A 845 1.18 -23.68 4.76
C ALA A 845 0.72 -22.71 5.85
N LEU A 846 -0.09 -21.70 5.50
CA LEU A 846 -0.71 -20.75 6.44
C LEU A 846 -1.66 -21.46 7.42
N GLN A 847 -2.61 -22.24 6.89
CA GLN A 847 -3.61 -23.00 7.66
C GLN A 847 -2.96 -24.04 8.59
N SER A 848 -1.82 -24.61 8.18
CA SER A 848 -1.04 -25.57 8.97
C SER A 848 0.01 -24.93 9.88
N ARG A 849 0.11 -23.60 9.94
CA ARG A 849 1.11 -22.85 10.73
C ARG A 849 2.56 -23.22 10.42
N ARG A 850 2.84 -23.70 9.20
CA ARG A 850 4.20 -23.98 8.72
C ARG A 850 4.88 -22.66 8.31
N THR A 851 4.88 -21.70 9.24
CA THR A 851 5.30 -20.32 9.02
C THR A 851 6.30 -19.87 10.07
N PHE A 852 7.05 -18.83 9.73
CA PHE A 852 7.77 -18.01 10.70
C PHE A 852 7.58 -16.53 10.35
N ALA A 853 7.75 -15.69 11.37
CA ALA A 853 7.79 -14.25 11.26
C ALA A 853 9.23 -13.78 11.02
N ALA A 854 9.47 -12.82 10.13
CA ALA A 854 10.76 -12.17 10.01
C ALA A 854 10.61 -10.66 9.74
N THR A 855 11.45 -9.85 10.38
CA THR A 855 11.46 -8.39 10.20
C THR A 855 11.98 -7.98 8.82
N THR A 856 12.82 -8.82 8.19
CA THR A 856 13.31 -8.62 6.82
C THR A 856 13.52 -9.96 6.08
N ARG A 857 13.69 -9.90 4.76
CA ARG A 857 13.91 -11.07 3.91
C ARG A 857 15.29 -11.69 4.19
N GLY A 858 15.34 -13.02 4.27
CA GLY A 858 16.62 -13.74 4.39
C GLY A 858 17.09 -13.97 5.82
N VAL A 859 16.27 -13.67 6.83
CA VAL A 859 16.46 -14.10 8.22
C VAL A 859 15.62 -15.36 8.42
N VAL A 860 16.23 -16.54 8.35
CA VAL A 860 15.52 -17.83 8.35
C VAL A 860 15.59 -18.47 9.74
N VAL A 861 14.47 -19.06 10.16
CA VAL A 861 14.42 -19.96 11.31
C VAL A 861 13.61 -21.23 10.98
N ASP A 862 14.21 -22.38 11.21
CA ASP A 862 13.60 -23.71 11.13
C ASP A 862 13.73 -24.35 12.51
N LEU A 863 12.59 -24.58 13.18
CA LEU A 863 12.50 -25.25 14.48
C LEU A 863 11.88 -26.64 14.30
N ARG A 864 12.52 -27.63 14.93
CA ARG A 864 12.06 -29.03 14.97
C ARG A 864 12.13 -29.61 16.37
N ALA A 865 11.29 -30.61 16.64
CA ALA A 865 11.31 -31.42 17.84
C ALA A 865 11.36 -32.93 17.52
N GLY A 866 11.85 -33.74 18.47
CA GLY A 866 11.89 -35.20 18.38
C GLY A 866 13.29 -35.80 18.32
N GLU A 867 13.42 -37.12 18.20
CA GLU A 867 14.74 -37.78 18.18
C GLU A 867 15.52 -37.49 16.88
N HIS A 868 14.80 -37.26 15.79
CA HIS A 868 15.32 -37.02 14.44
C HIS A 868 14.78 -35.71 13.82
N GLY A 869 14.09 -34.87 14.60
CA GLY A 869 13.45 -33.64 14.11
C GLY A 869 12.17 -33.92 13.31
N GLU A 870 11.45 -34.97 13.68
CA GLU A 870 10.24 -35.46 13.01
C GLU A 870 8.98 -34.60 13.24
N VAL A 871 8.98 -33.71 14.24
CA VAL A 871 7.94 -32.71 14.46
C VAL A 871 8.45 -31.35 14.01
N PHE A 872 7.72 -30.67 13.13
CA PHE A 872 8.07 -29.36 12.58
C PHE A 872 7.32 -28.22 13.27
N MET A 873 7.84 -27.00 13.21
CA MET A 873 7.13 -25.81 13.68
C MET A 873 5.72 -25.68 13.10
N GLY A 874 4.78 -25.24 13.93
CA GLY A 874 3.34 -25.21 13.64
C GLY A 874 2.58 -26.48 14.02
N GLN A 875 3.29 -27.58 14.30
CA GLN A 875 2.69 -28.88 14.63
C GLN A 875 2.54 -29.12 16.14
N GLU A 876 1.59 -29.99 16.47
CA GLU A 876 1.42 -30.58 17.79
C GLU A 876 2.14 -31.93 17.80
N ALA A 877 3.04 -32.14 18.76
CA ALA A 877 3.85 -33.33 18.86
C ALA A 877 3.01 -34.54 19.35
N PRO A 878 3.24 -35.75 18.80
CA PRO A 878 2.66 -36.96 19.36
C PRO A 878 3.05 -37.17 20.83
N THR A 879 2.13 -37.70 21.64
CA THR A 879 2.39 -37.98 23.06
C THR A 879 3.63 -38.87 23.26
N GLY A 880 4.57 -38.41 24.07
CA GLY A 880 5.83 -39.10 24.33
C GLY A 880 6.95 -38.79 23.33
N THR A 881 6.76 -37.81 22.43
CA THR A 881 7.83 -37.19 21.66
C THR A 881 8.95 -36.72 22.59
N ARG A 882 10.20 -37.01 22.22
CA ARG A 882 11.35 -36.51 22.98
C ARG A 882 11.43 -34.99 22.83
N ARG A 883 11.50 -34.26 23.94
CA ARG A 883 11.75 -32.80 23.99
C ARG A 883 13.20 -32.45 23.66
N ARG A 884 13.68 -32.95 22.53
CA ARG A 884 14.92 -32.56 21.87
C ARG A 884 14.53 -31.57 20.80
N LEU A 885 15.05 -30.35 20.91
CA LEU A 885 14.81 -29.29 19.94
C LEU A 885 16.05 -29.09 19.06
N THR A 886 15.80 -28.88 17.78
CA THR A 886 16.81 -28.48 16.80
C THR A 886 16.36 -27.16 16.20
N VAL A 887 17.24 -26.16 16.20
CA VAL A 887 17.04 -24.89 15.50
C VAL A 887 18.12 -24.76 14.45
N HIS A 888 17.70 -24.52 13.21
CA HIS A 888 18.56 -24.02 12.16
C HIS A 888 18.23 -22.55 11.92
N ALA A 889 19.26 -21.70 11.85
CA ALA A 889 19.13 -20.26 11.74
C ALA A 889 20.10 -19.70 10.69
N GLU A 890 19.62 -18.81 9.81
CA GLU A 890 20.43 -18.11 8.80
C GLU A 890 20.08 -16.61 8.74
N GLY A 891 21.04 -15.79 8.32
CA GLY A 891 20.87 -14.36 8.06
C GLY A 891 21.80 -13.86 6.95
N TYR A 892 21.51 -12.70 6.37
CA TYR A 892 22.40 -12.03 5.39
C TYR A 892 23.60 -11.31 6.04
N ALA A 893 23.60 -11.21 7.38
CA ALA A 893 24.63 -10.62 8.24
C ALA A 893 24.78 -11.48 9.50
N ASP A 894 25.86 -11.29 10.25
CA ASP A 894 26.19 -12.14 11.40
C ASP A 894 25.04 -12.25 12.41
N LEU A 895 24.80 -13.48 12.86
CA LEU A 895 23.87 -13.77 13.95
C LEU A 895 24.46 -13.22 15.26
N ALA A 896 23.61 -12.62 16.09
CA ALA A 896 23.98 -12.14 17.42
C ALA A 896 23.44 -13.02 18.55
N ARG A 897 22.28 -13.65 18.33
CA ARG A 897 21.57 -14.45 19.34
C ARG A 897 20.63 -15.46 18.69
N VAL A 898 20.57 -16.66 19.27
CA VAL A 898 19.50 -17.64 19.02
C VAL A 898 18.92 -18.09 20.36
N ASP A 899 17.62 -17.88 20.56
CA ASP A 899 16.88 -18.29 21.76
C ASP A 899 15.96 -19.48 21.47
N LEU A 900 15.84 -20.37 22.45
CA LEU A 900 14.75 -21.32 22.59
C LEU A 900 13.92 -20.92 23.79
N LEU A 901 12.62 -20.71 23.55
CA LEU A 901 11.66 -20.31 24.56
C LEU A 901 10.69 -21.47 24.84
N ARG A 902 10.34 -21.67 26.11
CA ARG A 902 9.26 -22.56 26.56
C ARG A 902 8.27 -21.76 27.37
N ASP A 903 6.99 -21.86 27.05
CA ASP A 903 5.90 -21.13 27.70
C ASP A 903 6.14 -19.61 27.78
N GLY A 904 6.84 -19.05 26.77
CA GLY A 904 7.23 -17.64 26.71
C GLY A 904 8.48 -17.24 27.51
N GLU A 905 9.13 -18.16 28.21
CA GLU A 905 10.37 -17.91 28.95
C GLU A 905 11.59 -18.50 28.22
N VAL A 906 12.72 -17.80 28.17
CA VAL A 906 13.96 -18.31 27.53
C VAL A 906 14.53 -19.46 28.37
N VAL A 907 14.55 -20.67 27.81
CA VAL A 907 15.11 -21.88 28.46
C VAL A 907 16.51 -22.24 27.97
N HIS A 908 16.88 -21.80 26.76
CA HIS A 908 18.23 -21.90 26.24
C HIS A 908 18.57 -20.72 25.32
N GLU A 909 19.82 -20.26 25.38
CA GLU A 909 20.33 -19.08 24.67
C GLU A 909 21.73 -19.39 24.11
N LEU A 910 21.91 -19.15 22.82
CA LEU A 910 23.21 -19.11 22.15
C LEU A 910 23.58 -17.65 21.91
N VAL A 911 24.63 -17.17 22.60
CA VAL A 911 25.19 -15.81 22.48
C VAL A 911 26.72 -15.85 22.57
N PRO A 912 27.41 -14.78 22.09
CA PRO A 912 28.87 -14.71 22.15
C PRO A 912 29.41 -14.80 23.59
N ASP A 913 30.49 -15.57 23.75
CA ASP A 913 31.32 -15.54 24.97
C ASP A 913 32.15 -14.24 24.98
N LEU A 914 31.55 -13.18 25.53
CA LEU A 914 32.20 -11.88 25.68
C LEU A 914 33.40 -11.89 26.63
N HIS A 915 33.51 -12.88 27.53
CA HIS A 915 34.68 -13.00 28.40
C HIS A 915 35.90 -13.46 27.62
N ALA A 916 35.73 -14.47 26.76
CA ALA A 916 36.76 -14.91 25.84
C ALA A 916 37.03 -13.88 24.72
N ALA A 917 35.98 -13.32 24.11
CA ALA A 917 36.12 -12.43 22.95
C ALA A 917 36.75 -11.06 23.28
N LEU A 918 36.56 -10.55 24.50
CA LEU A 918 37.00 -9.21 24.91
C LEU A 918 38.04 -9.20 26.05
N ASP A 919 38.66 -10.34 26.34
CA ASP A 919 39.65 -10.57 27.42
C ASP A 919 39.23 -9.94 28.75
N LEU A 920 37.99 -10.24 29.20
CA LEU A 920 37.42 -9.61 30.38
C LEU A 920 38.11 -10.08 31.67
N PRO A 921 38.44 -9.17 32.61
CA PRO A 921 39.02 -9.55 33.89
C PRO A 921 38.11 -10.50 34.68
N THR A 922 38.71 -11.46 35.38
CA THR A 922 37.99 -12.40 36.25
C THR A 922 37.15 -11.65 37.29
N GLY A 923 35.88 -12.03 37.42
CA GLY A 923 34.93 -11.38 38.33
C GLY A 923 34.17 -10.19 37.73
N TRP A 924 34.39 -9.86 36.45
CA TRP A 924 33.49 -8.95 35.73
C TRP A 924 32.20 -9.68 35.32
N ARG A 925 31.06 -9.02 35.47
CA ARG A 925 29.74 -9.46 35.00
C ARG A 925 29.44 -8.87 33.61
N ARG A 926 28.60 -9.58 32.86
CA ARG A 926 27.86 -9.09 31.70
C ARG A 926 26.42 -8.86 32.13
N VAL A 927 25.90 -7.65 31.93
CA VAL A 927 24.52 -7.29 32.28
C VAL A 927 23.84 -6.68 31.05
N PRO A 928 23.16 -7.49 30.22
CA PRO A 928 22.28 -6.97 29.18
C PRO A 928 21.01 -6.40 29.82
N LEU A 929 20.62 -5.20 29.42
CA LEU A 929 19.44 -4.52 29.96
C LEU A 929 18.85 -3.52 28.97
N ARG A 930 17.60 -3.15 29.23
CA ARG A 930 16.91 -2.02 28.63
C ARG A 930 16.76 -0.92 29.68
N VAL A 931 17.12 0.30 29.32
CA VAL A 931 16.67 1.50 30.04
C VAL A 931 15.33 1.86 29.42
N GLU A 932 14.25 1.69 30.16
CA GLU A 932 12.88 1.98 29.68
C GLU A 932 12.31 3.21 30.40
N TRP A 933 11.50 3.97 29.68
CA TRP A 933 10.70 5.09 30.17
C TRP A 933 9.35 5.13 29.43
N GLY A 934 8.35 5.80 30.00
CA GLY A 934 7.08 5.97 29.31
C GLY A 934 5.90 6.24 30.23
N GLU A 935 4.71 6.02 29.65
CA GLU A 935 3.40 6.04 30.32
C GLU A 935 3.14 7.33 31.13
N ALA A 936 3.69 8.45 30.65
CA ALA A 936 3.41 9.78 31.18
C ALA A 936 2.08 10.31 30.65
N GLU A 937 1.27 10.95 31.51
CA GLU A 937 -0.05 11.49 31.15
C GLU A 937 0.00 12.61 30.07
N SER A 938 1.18 13.14 29.76
CA SER A 938 1.42 14.18 28.75
C SER A 938 2.65 13.87 27.90
N THR A 939 2.72 14.44 26.69
CA THR A 939 3.95 14.41 25.87
C THR A 939 5.16 14.84 26.68
N THR A 940 6.17 13.96 26.75
CA THR A 940 7.30 14.07 27.69
C THR A 940 8.60 13.81 26.96
N ARG A 941 9.58 14.69 27.18
CA ARG A 941 10.96 14.55 26.69
C ARG A 941 11.78 13.76 27.71
N TRP A 942 12.47 12.73 27.25
CA TRP A 942 13.15 11.70 28.04
C TRP A 942 14.65 11.64 27.81
N ASP A 943 15.23 12.69 27.23
CA ASP A 943 16.68 12.85 27.08
C ASP A 943 17.42 12.48 28.35
N GLY A 944 18.45 11.65 28.19
CA GLY A 944 19.13 11.10 29.34
C GLY A 944 20.50 10.56 29.01
N SER A 945 21.15 10.07 30.06
CA SER A 945 22.42 9.39 29.94
C SER A 945 22.57 8.29 30.98
N LEU A 946 23.34 7.27 30.61
CA LEU A 946 23.76 6.19 31.49
C LEU A 946 25.28 6.22 31.56
N GLN A 947 25.84 6.16 32.77
CA GLN A 947 27.28 6.11 33.02
C GLN A 947 27.63 4.91 33.91
N VAL A 948 28.74 4.24 33.61
CA VAL A 948 29.31 3.15 34.41
C VAL A 948 30.66 3.57 34.97
N LEU A 949 30.72 3.73 36.29
CA LEU A 949 31.95 4.06 37.02
C LEU A 949 32.61 2.76 37.50
N GLY A 950 33.85 2.51 37.07
CA GLY A 950 34.59 1.27 37.40
C GLY A 950 34.32 0.08 36.48
N GLY A 951 33.37 0.21 35.55
CA GLY A 951 33.12 -0.73 34.45
C GLY A 951 33.26 -0.07 33.08
N ARG A 952 32.58 -0.62 32.07
CA ARG A 952 32.46 -0.09 30.71
C ARG A 952 31.10 -0.42 30.09
N VAL A 953 30.69 0.37 29.10
CA VAL A 953 29.62 0.01 28.16
C VAL A 953 30.19 -0.92 27.08
N LEU A 954 29.46 -1.97 26.68
CA LEU A 954 29.80 -2.79 25.53
C LEU A 954 29.59 -1.99 24.25
N ARG A 955 30.62 -1.85 23.41
CA ARG A 955 30.49 -1.25 22.09
C ARG A 955 29.93 -2.26 21.08
N THR A 956 28.98 -1.81 20.28
CA THR A 956 28.31 -2.58 19.22
C THR A 956 28.32 -1.80 17.91
N ASP A 957 28.19 -2.50 16.80
CA ASP A 957 28.12 -1.89 15.46
C ASP A 957 26.77 -1.23 15.18
N PHE A 958 25.74 -1.54 15.98
CA PHE A 958 24.39 -0.99 15.88
C PHE A 958 23.83 -0.62 17.26
N TRP A 959 22.97 0.40 17.30
CA TRP A 959 22.40 1.01 18.51
C TRP A 959 20.91 1.33 18.32
N SER A 960 20.17 1.44 19.42
CA SER A 960 18.78 1.92 19.38
C SER A 960 18.70 3.31 18.71
N PRO A 961 17.62 3.61 17.96
CA PRO A 961 17.50 4.84 17.17
C PRO A 961 17.57 6.13 18.02
N GLU A 962 17.22 6.07 19.30
CA GLU A 962 17.28 7.19 20.25
C GLU A 962 18.71 7.55 20.69
N VAL A 963 19.69 6.66 20.52
CA VAL A 963 21.08 6.87 20.99
C VAL A 963 21.77 7.93 20.15
N THR A 964 22.20 9.03 20.77
CA THR A 964 22.87 10.16 20.07
C THR A 964 24.38 10.17 20.28
N ALA A 965 24.88 9.58 21.36
CA ALA A 965 26.31 9.44 21.62
C ALA A 965 26.61 8.23 22.50
N VAL A 966 27.78 7.61 22.29
CA VAL A 966 28.30 6.55 23.15
C VAL A 966 29.82 6.67 23.30
N ASP A 967 30.31 6.50 24.53
CA ASP A 967 31.71 6.24 24.84
C ASP A 967 31.89 4.93 25.65
N ASP A 968 33.12 4.60 26.04
CA ASP A 968 33.38 3.35 26.78
C ASP A 968 32.83 3.37 28.22
N ARG A 969 32.42 4.53 28.73
CA ARG A 969 31.93 4.75 30.09
C ARG A 969 30.45 5.08 30.15
N GLY A 970 29.79 5.38 29.03
CA GLY A 970 28.38 5.72 29.02
C GLY A 970 27.78 5.94 27.64
N LEU A 971 26.48 6.15 27.61
CA LEU A 971 25.74 6.61 26.43
C LEU A 971 24.80 7.76 26.79
N ALA A 972 24.39 8.50 25.77
CA ALA A 972 23.34 9.51 25.83
C ALA A 972 22.31 9.23 24.73
N TRP A 973 21.06 9.63 24.98
CA TRP A 973 19.94 9.48 24.07
C TRP A 973 19.05 10.72 24.10
N GLU A 974 18.32 10.95 23.01
CA GLU A 974 17.26 11.94 22.91
C GLU A 974 15.97 11.21 22.50
N ALA A 975 14.88 11.46 23.22
CA ALA A 975 13.63 10.74 23.02
C ALA A 975 12.43 11.57 23.50
N THR A 976 11.30 11.43 22.82
CA THR A 976 10.01 11.99 23.25
C THR A 976 8.96 10.90 23.17
N THR A 977 8.12 10.77 24.21
CA THR A 977 6.93 9.90 24.18
C THR A 977 5.70 10.77 24.19
N HIS A 978 4.69 10.42 23.41
CA HIS A 978 3.44 11.15 23.32
C HIS A 978 2.36 10.55 24.25
N SER A 979 1.42 11.39 24.66
CA SER A 979 0.17 10.97 25.31
C SER A 979 -0.98 11.52 24.48
N PHE A 980 -1.73 10.61 23.87
CA PHE A 980 -2.82 10.96 22.97
C PHE A 980 -4.17 10.99 23.71
N GLY A 981 -4.24 10.36 24.89
CA GLY A 981 -5.48 10.14 25.64
C GLY A 981 -6.14 8.81 25.25
N GLU A 982 -7.21 8.42 25.94
CA GLU A 982 -8.02 7.26 25.53
C GLU A 982 -8.57 7.49 24.11
N PRO A 983 -8.54 6.46 23.21
CA PRO A 983 -8.11 5.08 23.44
C PRO A 983 -6.60 4.81 23.26
N TYR A 984 -5.85 5.71 22.63
CA TYR A 984 -4.43 5.52 22.29
C TYR A 984 -3.48 5.46 23.51
N GLY A 985 -3.90 5.98 24.66
CA GLY A 985 -3.13 5.97 25.90
C GLY A 985 -1.86 6.83 25.85
N ALA A 986 -0.80 6.31 26.48
CA ALA A 986 0.50 6.96 26.61
C ALA A 986 1.63 6.01 26.19
N GLN A 987 2.58 6.55 25.43
CA GLN A 987 3.68 5.80 24.83
C GLN A 987 4.79 5.42 25.81
N ARG A 988 5.57 4.40 25.44
CA ARG A 988 6.87 4.07 26.01
C ARG A 988 8.01 4.11 25.00
N GLY A 989 9.23 4.19 25.50
CA GLY A 989 10.47 4.12 24.73
C GLY A 989 11.58 3.44 25.54
N GLY A 990 12.75 3.25 24.93
CA GLY A 990 13.89 2.72 25.68
C GLY A 990 15.05 2.23 24.84
N VAL A 991 16.25 2.36 25.40
CA VAL A 991 17.52 1.99 24.76
C VAL A 991 18.06 0.66 25.30
N GLU A 992 18.55 -0.17 24.39
CA GLU A 992 19.20 -1.44 24.70
C GLU A 992 20.70 -1.22 24.95
N VAL A 993 21.23 -1.77 26.04
CA VAL A 993 22.65 -1.66 26.38
C VAL A 993 23.16 -2.89 27.14
N THR A 994 24.41 -3.28 26.90
CA THR A 994 25.10 -4.27 27.75
C THR A 994 26.18 -3.58 28.57
N LEU A 995 26.10 -3.71 29.90
CA LEU A 995 27.09 -3.19 30.83
C LEU A 995 28.07 -4.29 31.25
N LEU A 996 29.34 -3.92 31.38
CA LEU A 996 30.45 -4.83 31.70
C LEU A 996 31.25 -4.26 32.87
N GLY A 997 31.46 -5.01 33.95
CA GLY A 997 32.20 -4.49 35.11
C GLY A 997 32.23 -5.42 36.32
N PRO A 998 33.05 -5.14 37.34
CA PRO A 998 33.00 -5.82 38.62
C PRO A 998 31.71 -5.48 39.40
N ASP A 999 31.37 -6.29 40.41
CA ASP A 999 30.18 -6.11 41.24
C ASP A 999 30.07 -4.74 41.92
N ASP A 1000 31.21 -4.09 42.21
CA ASP A 1000 31.31 -2.77 42.85
C ASP A 1000 31.33 -1.59 41.87
N ALA A 1001 31.23 -1.83 40.56
CA ALA A 1001 31.02 -0.76 39.58
C ALA A 1001 29.64 -0.10 39.80
N GLU A 1002 29.56 1.22 39.66
CA GLU A 1002 28.33 1.99 39.87
C GLU A 1002 27.73 2.39 38.51
N VAL A 1003 26.48 2.03 38.29
CA VAL A 1003 25.65 2.44 37.15
C VAL A 1003 24.81 3.63 37.61
N ARG A 1004 25.06 4.81 37.03
CA ARG A 1004 24.26 6.03 37.23
C ARG A 1004 23.41 6.28 35.99
N VAL A 1005 22.15 6.63 36.19
CA VAL A 1005 21.21 7.06 35.15
C VAL A 1005 20.72 8.47 35.47
N CYS A 1006 20.65 9.33 34.45
CA CYS A 1006 20.11 10.68 34.55
C CYS A 1006 19.07 10.94 33.45
N PHE A 1007 18.04 11.71 33.77
CA PHE A 1007 17.12 12.32 32.80
C PHE A 1007 17.30 13.84 32.89
N GLY A 1008 17.73 14.47 31.78
CA GLY A 1008 18.31 15.81 31.80
C GLY A 1008 19.44 15.94 32.85
N ASP A 1009 19.41 17.04 33.60
CA ASP A 1009 20.37 17.30 34.71
C ASP A 1009 20.07 16.51 36.00
N ALA A 1010 18.96 15.76 36.07
CA ALA A 1010 18.52 15.07 37.28
C ALA A 1010 19.01 13.62 37.34
N GLU A 1011 19.65 13.23 38.45
CA GLU A 1011 19.97 11.83 38.72
C GLU A 1011 18.69 11.04 38.99
N ALA A 1012 18.37 10.11 38.09
CA ALA A 1012 17.23 9.20 38.19
C ALA A 1012 17.54 8.05 39.16
N GLY A 1013 18.78 7.58 39.21
CA GLY A 1013 19.22 6.60 40.18
C GLY A 1013 20.69 6.20 40.00
N THR A 1014 21.28 5.67 41.07
CA THR A 1014 22.59 5.02 41.05
C THR A 1014 22.49 3.66 41.74
N VAL A 1015 22.96 2.61 41.07
CA VAL A 1015 22.93 1.22 41.55
C VAL A 1015 24.27 0.52 41.27
N ARG A 1016 24.66 -0.43 42.11
CA ARG A 1016 25.85 -1.25 41.85
C ARG A 1016 25.54 -2.32 40.80
N LEU A 1017 26.50 -2.59 39.93
CA LEU A 1017 26.34 -3.53 38.83
C LEU A 1017 26.06 -4.97 39.33
N GLY A 1018 26.64 -5.38 40.46
CA GLY A 1018 26.32 -6.66 41.10
C GLY A 1018 24.88 -6.74 41.61
N ASP A 1019 24.44 -5.72 42.36
CA ASP A 1019 23.07 -5.64 42.91
C ASP A 1019 22.01 -5.56 41.79
N LEU A 1020 22.33 -4.85 40.70
CA LEU A 1020 21.51 -4.78 39.49
C LEU A 1020 21.42 -6.14 38.79
N ALA A 1021 22.56 -6.80 38.56
CA ALA A 1021 22.60 -8.13 37.93
C ALA A 1021 21.78 -9.15 38.73
N ASP A 1022 21.92 -9.19 40.06
CA ASP A 1022 21.15 -10.09 40.94
C ASP A 1022 19.66 -9.73 41.02
N THR A 1023 19.30 -8.48 40.71
CA THR A 1023 17.89 -8.02 40.60
C THR A 1023 17.26 -8.49 39.29
N LEU A 1024 17.93 -8.23 38.16
CA LEU A 1024 17.47 -8.60 36.83
C LEU A 1024 17.42 -10.14 36.65
N ALA A 1025 18.45 -10.86 37.11
CA ALA A 1025 18.50 -12.33 37.06
C ALA A 1025 17.42 -13.02 37.92
N ALA A 1026 16.78 -12.28 38.83
CA ALA A 1026 15.65 -12.74 39.61
C ALA A 1026 14.29 -12.24 39.07
N GLY A 1027 14.25 -11.82 37.79
CA GLY A 1027 13.05 -11.40 37.06
C GLY A 1027 12.46 -10.05 37.50
N ARG A 1028 13.17 -9.27 38.32
CA ARG A 1028 12.68 -7.98 38.86
C ARG A 1028 13.30 -6.80 38.15
N ASP A 1029 12.52 -5.74 38.02
CA ASP A 1029 12.98 -4.46 37.47
C ASP A 1029 13.62 -3.61 38.58
N HIS A 1030 14.61 -2.79 38.21
CA HIS A 1030 15.15 -1.76 39.08
C HIS A 1030 14.52 -0.42 38.73
N ALA A 1031 13.58 0.05 39.57
CA ALA A 1031 12.89 1.31 39.38
C ALA A 1031 13.84 2.51 39.50
N LEU A 1032 13.67 3.50 38.62
CA LEU A 1032 14.37 4.78 38.62
C LEU A 1032 13.40 5.89 39.02
N LEU A 1033 13.92 7.03 39.48
CA LEU A 1033 13.14 8.24 39.66
C LEU A 1033 12.86 8.88 38.29
N ALA A 1034 11.59 8.86 37.88
CA ALA A 1034 11.10 9.54 36.69
C ALA A 1034 10.46 10.90 37.06
N PRO A 1035 10.55 11.94 36.20
CA PRO A 1035 9.89 13.23 36.42
C PRO A 1035 8.36 13.15 36.23
N LEU A 1036 7.92 12.29 35.31
CA LEU A 1036 6.53 11.93 34.98
C LEU A 1036 6.52 10.45 34.57
N GLY A 1037 5.36 9.78 34.53
CA GLY A 1037 5.27 8.38 34.10
C GLY A 1037 6.14 7.42 34.92
N HIS A 1038 6.78 6.45 34.27
CA HIS A 1038 7.76 5.56 34.89
C HIS A 1038 9.12 5.58 34.18
N ALA A 1039 10.14 5.12 34.90
CA ALA A 1039 11.43 4.73 34.32
C ALA A 1039 12.03 3.55 35.10
N ARG A 1040 12.70 2.63 34.40
CA ARG A 1040 13.27 1.41 34.98
C ARG A 1040 14.46 0.87 34.20
N LEU A 1041 15.32 0.13 34.89
CA LEU A 1041 16.25 -0.81 34.26
C LEU A 1041 15.62 -2.20 34.35
N GLN A 1042 15.45 -2.86 33.20
CA GLN A 1042 14.87 -4.20 33.11
C GLN A 1042 15.76 -5.16 32.32
N HIS A 1043 15.57 -6.46 32.53
CA HIS A 1043 16.26 -7.49 31.76
C HIS A 1043 15.80 -7.43 30.30
N ALA A 1044 16.75 -7.41 29.36
CA ALA A 1044 16.49 -7.33 27.93
C ALA A 1044 17.66 -7.92 27.14
N TYR A 1045 17.76 -7.58 25.87
CA TYR A 1045 18.74 -8.16 24.94
C TYR A 1045 20.09 -7.44 25.07
N GLY A 1046 20.03 -6.12 25.32
CA GLY A 1046 21.21 -5.27 25.43
C GLY A 1046 21.94 -5.10 24.10
N GLY A 1047 23.22 -4.77 24.17
CA GLY A 1047 24.05 -4.59 22.98
C GLY A 1047 24.31 -5.92 22.25
N LEU A 1048 23.91 -5.98 20.98
CA LEU A 1048 24.10 -7.11 20.07
C LEU A 1048 25.53 -7.18 19.52
N THR A 1049 26.11 -8.38 19.50
CA THR A 1049 27.49 -8.63 19.04
C THR A 1049 27.54 -9.94 18.26
N SER A 1050 28.47 -10.07 17.31
CA SER A 1050 28.54 -11.21 16.38
C SER A 1050 28.93 -12.53 17.07
N LEU A 1051 28.22 -13.61 16.71
CA LEU A 1051 28.59 -15.01 16.98
C LEU A 1051 29.75 -15.50 16.09
N GLY A 1052 30.20 -14.70 15.11
CA GLY A 1052 31.22 -15.05 14.13
C GLY A 1052 30.70 -15.88 12.95
N SER A 1053 29.39 -15.93 12.74
CA SER A 1053 28.75 -16.68 11.65
C SER A 1053 27.41 -16.05 11.26
N THR A 1054 27.06 -16.16 9.98
CA THR A 1054 25.74 -15.79 9.42
C THR A 1054 24.73 -16.95 9.48
N ALA A 1055 25.17 -18.15 9.86
CA ALA A 1055 24.31 -19.33 10.01
C ALA A 1055 24.75 -20.23 11.17
N THR A 1056 23.82 -20.93 11.83
CA THR A 1056 24.13 -21.91 12.88
C THR A 1056 23.06 -22.98 13.02
N ASP A 1057 23.49 -24.18 13.40
CA ASP A 1057 22.64 -25.24 13.91
C ASP A 1057 22.78 -25.33 15.44
N LEU A 1058 21.67 -25.46 16.15
CA LEU A 1058 21.58 -25.59 17.60
C LEU A 1058 20.78 -26.84 17.94
N VAL A 1059 21.29 -27.70 18.83
CA VAL A 1059 20.57 -28.87 19.35
C VAL A 1059 20.56 -28.82 20.86
N TRP A 1060 19.38 -28.92 21.45
CA TRP A 1060 19.17 -28.85 22.90
C TRP A 1060 18.17 -29.93 23.36
N ASP A 1061 18.40 -30.51 24.53
CA ASP A 1061 17.51 -31.50 25.16
C ASP A 1061 16.90 -30.86 26.43
N ASP A 1062 15.56 -30.81 26.53
CA ASP A 1062 14.87 -30.30 27.71
C ASP A 1062 14.78 -31.35 28.82
N ASP A 1063 15.72 -31.26 29.76
CA ASP A 1063 15.85 -32.12 30.95
C ASP A 1063 14.90 -31.73 32.11
N ALA A 1064 13.95 -30.81 31.93
CA ALA A 1064 12.96 -30.51 32.97
C ALA A 1064 12.14 -31.76 33.37
N PRO A 1065 11.46 -31.79 34.52
CA PRO A 1065 10.47 -32.83 34.78
C PRO A 1065 9.41 -32.86 33.69
N ASP A 1066 8.88 -34.04 33.39
CA ASP A 1066 7.57 -34.19 32.75
C ASP A 1066 6.53 -34.09 33.88
N ASP A 1067 5.70 -33.04 33.84
CA ASP A 1067 4.61 -32.81 34.79
C ASP A 1067 3.23 -33.18 34.22
N GLY A 1068 3.18 -33.64 32.96
CA GLY A 1068 1.97 -34.00 32.23
C GLY A 1068 1.15 -32.82 31.70
N ALA A 1069 1.67 -31.59 31.71
CA ALA A 1069 1.11 -30.47 30.99
C ALA A 1069 1.57 -30.44 29.51
N GLU A 1070 0.78 -29.81 28.65
CA GLU A 1070 1.22 -29.43 27.30
C GLU A 1070 2.06 -28.14 27.41
N HIS A 1071 3.23 -28.13 26.79
CA HIS A 1071 4.12 -26.97 26.74
C HIS A 1071 4.31 -26.50 25.30
N PHE A 1072 4.43 -25.19 25.10
CA PHE A 1072 4.77 -24.65 23.76
C PHE A 1072 6.22 -24.16 23.70
N TYR A 1073 6.88 -24.49 22.60
CA TYR A 1073 8.26 -24.10 22.32
C TYR A 1073 8.35 -23.31 21.03
N TYR A 1074 9.10 -22.21 21.01
CA TYR A 1074 9.43 -21.49 19.79
C TYR A 1074 10.88 -21.00 19.81
N ALA A 1075 11.43 -20.77 18.63
CA ALA A 1075 12.78 -20.27 18.44
C ALA A 1075 12.74 -18.81 18.00
N ARG A 1076 13.72 -18.02 18.44
CA ARG A 1076 13.91 -16.63 18.02
C ARG A 1076 15.36 -16.41 17.63
N VAL A 1077 15.57 -15.79 16.48
CA VAL A 1077 16.89 -15.48 15.90
C VAL A 1077 17.02 -13.96 15.80
N VAL A 1078 18.19 -13.41 16.16
CA VAL A 1078 18.49 -11.98 16.02
C VAL A 1078 19.89 -11.78 15.46
N GLN A 1079 20.02 -10.88 14.49
CA GLN A 1079 21.29 -10.48 13.85
C GLN A 1079 21.93 -9.28 14.55
N VAL A 1080 23.19 -8.98 14.23
CA VAL A 1080 23.92 -7.83 14.83
C VAL A 1080 23.28 -6.46 14.58
N ASP A 1081 22.49 -6.32 13.51
CA ASP A 1081 21.74 -5.11 13.15
C ASP A 1081 20.32 -5.06 13.74
N GLY A 1082 19.94 -6.05 14.56
CA GLY A 1082 18.65 -6.13 15.21
C GLY A 1082 17.49 -6.54 14.29
N GLU A 1083 17.76 -7.00 13.07
CA GLU A 1083 16.77 -7.77 12.34
C GLU A 1083 16.62 -9.17 12.95
N ALA A 1084 15.41 -9.72 12.90
CA ALA A 1084 15.01 -10.87 13.70
C ALA A 1084 13.99 -11.78 13.02
N ALA A 1085 13.89 -13.02 13.49
CA ALA A 1085 12.86 -13.97 13.10
C ALA A 1085 12.34 -14.78 14.30
N TRP A 1086 11.06 -15.18 14.25
CA TRP A 1086 10.39 -16.01 15.26
C TRP A 1086 9.71 -17.20 14.58
N SER A 1087 10.03 -18.43 14.98
CA SER A 1087 9.37 -19.62 14.46
C SER A 1087 7.92 -19.69 14.95
N SER A 1088 7.04 -20.35 14.19
CA SER A 1088 5.79 -20.82 14.81
C SER A 1088 6.10 -21.79 15.96
N PRO A 1089 5.23 -21.89 16.98
CA PRO A 1089 5.46 -22.82 18.08
C PRO A 1089 5.34 -24.30 17.68
N ILE A 1090 5.94 -25.17 18.49
CA ILE A 1090 5.63 -26.60 18.59
C ILE A 1090 5.01 -26.83 19.97
N TRP A 1091 3.87 -27.52 20.02
CA TRP A 1091 3.22 -27.94 21.28
C TRP A 1091 3.63 -29.39 21.60
N VAL A 1092 4.10 -29.68 22.83
CA VAL A 1092 4.65 -30.99 23.24
C VAL A 1092 4.08 -31.47 24.57
#